data_AF-A0A1Z9NPY3-F1
#
_entry.id   AF-A0A1Z9NPY3-F1
#
_cell.length_a   1.000
_cell.length_b   1.000
_cell.length_c   1.000
_cell.angle_alpha   90.00
_cell.angle_beta   90.00
_cell.angle_gamma   90.00
#
_symmetry.space_group_name_H-M   'P 1'
#
loop_
_entity.id
_entity.type
_entity.pdbx_description
1 polymer ?
#
loop_
_entity_poly.entity_id
_entity_poly.type
_entity_poly.pdbx_seq_one_letter_code
_entity_poly.pdbx_strand_id
1 'polypeptide(L)'
;MRIFLKSMFWLFGIVLTIVIIISAYYFAFFFNFFGTLETSGKNLNKPYPDYLLQSKIQSQLKHTNTEKQILFGDTHVHSTYSTDAFLWSLKNFNGEGPHLMAEACDYARFCSAIDFWVNTDHAEASTPRKWSETIKAVQNCEAVNQGDRAKDLISFVGYEWTQINPSDKEDHYGHKNVLFLETDEKLLPNVPFGAAGYTSAGFRDREGLVNAKINMLSASVVDFSNRNRYADFIAFYEEVVANPDCDPEDINYLDCYKSVYTPKDLFSILETVQSDSIVIPHGNTWGYYTPTESSWDKQLLNEMHDPSKQISIEVFSGHGNSEEYRDWTGTLTTKGIKTCPAPTENYLPSCWRAGEIIQERCLENGSSEEICLARAELARQTYIEGGQYGHWSVMGAEPSDWLDSGQCKDCFVPAFNMRPNASVQYALALRKFEGEKINSFDFGFIASSDNHRARPGTGYKAIDRLVTTEANGPSSQFFYENIYPVEQKSDIPWEVVPSEINTASELTMFEAERQSSFFTTGGLAAVHVSKRDRNGIWEGFKKKETYATSGPRILLWFDLINSEIGRLPMGSKTEMSKNPIFEVKAVGSFKQKPGCPDLGLSKSENEKIMKLCKNECFNPSEDRREITRIEIIKITPQNYNDEPVNDLIKDVWKIHECKPNSQGECRFRFSDPDYSKDGRDSVYYVRAIEEPSLRINGGNLRCDYDENGICKKVNICHGGFQTNRDDNCTMLSEERAWSSPIYIDQF
;
A
#
# COMPACT_ATOMS: atom_id res chain seq x y z
N MET A 1 56.73 26.92 35.95
CA MET A 1 56.36 25.61 36.55
C MET A 1 55.01 25.62 37.28
N ARG A 2 54.77 26.49 38.28
CA ARG A 2 53.52 26.50 39.08
C ARG A 2 52.25 26.88 38.30
N ILE A 3 52.36 27.83 37.37
CA ILE A 3 51.27 28.23 36.46
C ILE A 3 50.98 27.09 35.48
N PHE A 4 52.01 26.50 34.88
CA PHE A 4 51.91 25.36 33.97
C PHE A 4 51.22 24.13 34.61
N LEU A 5 51.59 23.75 35.84
CA LEU A 5 50.96 22.65 36.56
C LEU A 5 49.49 22.94 36.91
N LYS A 6 49.15 24.19 37.27
CA LYS A 6 47.74 24.60 37.48
C LYS A 6 46.95 24.54 36.18
N SER A 7 47.51 25.02 35.08
CA SER A 7 46.87 24.94 33.76
C SER A 7 46.65 23.49 33.32
N MET A 8 47.63 22.61 33.54
CA MET A 8 47.47 21.17 33.27
C MET A 8 46.39 20.52 34.16
N PHE A 9 46.33 20.87 35.45
CA PHE A 9 45.31 20.35 36.36
C PHE A 9 43.90 20.76 35.93
N TRP A 10 43.69 22.04 35.58
CA TRP A 10 42.40 22.51 35.08
C TRP A 10 42.05 21.90 33.72
N LEU A 11 43.02 21.79 32.81
CA LEU A 11 42.82 21.13 31.52
C LEU A 11 42.42 19.66 31.70
N PHE A 12 43.12 18.92 32.56
CA PHE A 12 42.79 17.53 32.88
C PHE A 12 41.41 17.41 33.53
N GLY A 13 41.09 18.28 34.50
CA GLY A 13 39.78 18.31 35.13
C GLY A 13 38.65 18.58 34.14
N ILE A 14 38.85 19.52 33.19
CA ILE A 14 37.88 19.81 32.12
C ILE A 14 37.71 18.60 31.20
N VAL A 15 38.81 18.02 30.72
CA VAL A 15 38.78 16.85 29.83
C VAL A 15 38.10 15.66 30.52
N LEU A 16 38.46 15.36 31.77
CA LEU A 16 37.84 14.29 32.55
C LEU A 16 36.34 14.55 32.75
N THR A 17 35.94 15.78 33.06
CA THR A 17 34.53 16.15 33.20
C THR A 17 33.77 15.94 31.88
N ILE A 18 34.34 16.37 30.74
CA ILE A 18 33.74 16.17 29.42
C ILE A 18 33.58 14.67 29.11
N VAL A 19 34.62 13.87 29.36
CA VAL A 19 34.57 12.41 29.15
C VAL A 19 33.49 11.77 30.03
N ILE A 20 33.38 12.17 31.30
CA ILE A 20 32.34 11.65 32.19
C ILE A 20 30.94 12.00 31.68
N ILE A 21 30.73 13.24 31.22
CA ILE A 21 29.43 13.68 30.68
C ILE A 21 29.07 12.90 29.42
N ILE A 22 30.02 12.73 28.50
CA ILE A 22 29.82 11.95 27.27
C ILE A 22 29.50 10.49 27.63
N SER A 23 30.32 9.84 28.46
CA SER A 23 30.07 8.46 28.89
C SER A 23 28.74 8.29 29.60
N ALA A 24 28.35 9.25 30.46
CA ALA A 24 27.06 9.24 31.13
C ALA A 24 25.89 9.37 30.15
N TYR A 25 26.02 10.22 29.13
CA TYR A 25 25.02 10.35 28.06
C TYR A 25 24.89 9.05 27.26
N TYR A 26 26.00 8.48 26.80
CA TYR A 26 26.02 7.22 26.05
C TYR A 26 25.38 6.08 26.86
N PHE A 27 25.74 5.97 28.15
CA PHE A 27 25.15 5.01 29.06
C PHE A 27 23.63 5.23 29.21
N ALA A 28 23.21 6.45 29.56
CA ALA A 28 21.79 6.77 29.78
C ALA A 28 20.95 6.52 28.51
N PHE A 29 21.49 6.84 27.33
CA PHE A 29 20.80 6.64 26.07
C PHE A 29 20.72 5.16 25.68
N PHE A 30 21.82 4.40 25.80
CA PHE A 30 21.84 2.97 25.47
C PHE A 30 20.89 2.15 26.38
N PHE A 31 20.76 2.54 27.64
CA PHE A 31 19.78 1.97 28.57
C PHE A 31 18.40 2.66 28.54
N ASN A 32 18.15 3.48 27.52
CA ASN A 32 16.87 4.10 27.20
C ASN A 32 16.23 4.93 28.33
N PHE A 33 17.02 5.71 29.09
CA PHE A 33 16.51 6.56 30.17
C PHE A 33 15.69 7.77 29.66
N PHE A 34 15.68 8.01 28.35
CA PHE A 34 15.02 9.16 27.72
C PHE A 34 13.75 8.81 26.95
N GLY A 35 13.58 7.54 26.57
CA GLY A 35 12.50 7.12 25.68
C GLY A 35 11.16 7.06 26.39
N THR A 36 10.10 7.37 25.64
CA THR A 36 8.72 7.30 26.09
C THR A 36 7.86 6.55 25.10
N LEU A 37 6.89 5.80 25.62
CA LEU A 37 5.89 5.16 24.77
C LEU A 37 4.85 6.20 24.32
N GLU A 38 4.56 6.19 23.02
CA GLU A 38 3.49 7.00 22.48
C GLU A 38 2.13 6.54 23.00
N THR A 39 1.22 7.51 23.11
CA THR A 39 -0.21 7.25 23.37
C THR A 39 -1.00 7.48 22.08
N SER A 40 -2.22 6.94 22.00
CA SER A 40 -3.11 7.20 20.85
C SER A 40 -3.50 8.68 20.65
N GLY A 41 -3.23 9.55 21.62
CA GLY A 41 -3.47 10.98 21.55
C GLY A 41 -4.92 11.38 21.85
N LYS A 42 -5.28 12.63 21.53
CA LYS A 42 -6.64 13.16 21.70
C LYS A 42 -7.10 13.90 20.44
N ASN A 43 -8.17 13.39 19.81
CA ASN A 43 -8.80 14.03 18.67
C ASN A 43 -9.61 15.25 19.13
N LEU A 44 -9.92 16.15 18.19
CA LEU A 44 -10.84 17.23 18.45
C LEU A 44 -12.25 16.66 18.68
N ASN A 45 -12.93 17.16 19.71
CA ASN A 45 -14.31 16.81 20.00
C ASN A 45 -15.27 17.78 19.28
N LYS A 46 -15.17 17.81 17.95
CA LYS A 46 -15.98 18.64 17.06
C LYS A 46 -16.34 17.84 15.80
N PRO A 47 -17.63 17.80 15.39
CA PRO A 47 -18.00 17.20 14.12
C PRO A 47 -17.53 18.08 12.96
N TYR A 48 -17.44 17.49 11.77
CA TYR A 48 -17.29 18.23 10.53
C TYR A 48 -18.51 19.15 10.32
N PRO A 49 -18.34 20.37 9.77
CA PRO A 49 -19.44 21.31 9.65
C PRO A 49 -20.64 20.76 8.89
N ASP A 50 -21.83 20.85 9.51
CA ASP A 50 -23.09 20.36 8.94
C ASP A 50 -23.36 20.88 7.53
N TYR A 51 -23.09 22.16 7.28
CA TYR A 51 -23.34 22.76 5.96
C TYR A 51 -22.47 22.15 4.85
N LEU A 52 -21.23 21.74 5.18
CA LEU A 52 -20.32 21.04 4.25
C LEU A 52 -20.78 19.60 4.07
N LEU A 53 -21.18 18.90 5.13
CA LEU A 53 -21.72 17.54 5.07
C LEU A 53 -23.00 17.49 4.22
N GLN A 54 -23.94 18.40 4.46
CA GLN A 54 -25.18 18.47 3.68
C GLN A 54 -24.89 18.81 2.22
N SER A 55 -23.96 19.74 1.94
CA SER A 55 -23.54 20.03 0.57
C SER A 55 -22.99 18.77 -0.13
N LYS A 56 -22.12 18.00 0.54
CA LYS A 56 -21.60 16.72 0.05
C LYS A 56 -22.72 15.75 -0.30
N ILE A 57 -23.68 15.53 0.61
CA ILE A 57 -24.82 14.62 0.40
C ILE A 57 -25.69 15.09 -0.77
N GLN A 58 -26.11 16.36 -0.77
CA GLN A 58 -26.98 16.91 -1.82
C GLN A 58 -26.31 16.90 -3.19
N SER A 59 -24.99 17.08 -3.26
CA SER A 59 -24.25 17.01 -4.52
C SER A 59 -24.31 15.63 -5.18
N GLN A 60 -24.40 14.55 -4.40
CA GLN A 60 -24.54 13.19 -4.92
C GLN A 60 -25.99 12.90 -5.31
N LEU A 61 -26.95 13.28 -4.48
CA LEU A 61 -28.38 13.04 -4.71
C LEU A 61 -28.90 13.70 -5.99
N LYS A 62 -28.25 14.76 -6.49
CA LYS A 62 -28.55 15.34 -7.81
C LYS A 62 -28.33 14.37 -8.98
N HIS A 63 -27.50 13.34 -8.81
CA HIS A 63 -27.16 12.38 -9.85
C HIS A 63 -27.81 11.01 -9.67
N THR A 64 -28.57 10.77 -8.60
CA THR A 64 -29.25 9.49 -8.38
C THR A 64 -30.72 9.70 -8.04
N ASN A 65 -31.57 8.80 -8.54
CA ASN A 65 -32.97 8.72 -8.16
C ASN A 65 -33.22 7.68 -7.06
N THR A 66 -32.16 7.05 -6.54
CA THR A 66 -32.22 6.09 -5.44
C THR A 66 -31.98 6.78 -4.10
N GLU A 67 -32.45 6.17 -3.01
CA GLU A 67 -32.14 6.63 -1.65
C GLU A 67 -30.73 6.25 -1.19
N LYS A 68 -29.97 5.47 -2.01
CA LYS A 68 -28.61 5.05 -1.67
C LYS A 68 -27.62 6.21 -1.84
N GLN A 69 -26.67 6.28 -0.92
CA GLN A 69 -25.54 7.21 -0.94
C GLN A 69 -24.25 6.48 -1.26
N ILE A 70 -23.26 7.21 -1.77
CA ILE A 70 -21.89 6.71 -1.92
C ILE A 70 -21.05 7.31 -0.78
N LEU A 71 -20.53 6.44 0.08
CA LEU A 71 -19.59 6.81 1.14
C LEU A 71 -18.18 6.48 0.70
N PHE A 72 -17.29 7.48 0.74
CA PHE A 72 -15.87 7.30 0.46
C PHE A 72 -15.12 7.07 1.76
N GLY A 73 -14.23 6.09 1.79
CA GLY A 73 -13.42 5.81 2.96
C GLY A 73 -12.09 5.16 2.63
N ASP A 74 -11.35 4.87 3.69
CA ASP A 74 -10.00 4.34 3.59
C ASP A 74 -9.83 3.16 4.55
N THR A 75 -9.50 2.00 3.99
CA THR A 75 -9.44 0.73 4.74
C THR A 75 -8.04 0.34 5.17
N HIS A 76 -7.02 1.16 4.86
CA HIS A 76 -5.61 0.79 5.06
C HIS A 76 -4.79 1.99 5.54
N VAL A 77 -4.60 2.10 6.86
CA VAL A 77 -4.05 3.28 7.52
C VAL A 77 -3.23 2.88 8.74
N HIS A 78 -1.96 3.26 8.75
CA HIS A 78 -1.02 2.99 9.84
C HIS A 78 -0.67 4.26 10.59
N SER A 79 -0.26 4.06 11.83
CA SER A 79 0.35 5.05 12.69
C SER A 79 1.72 4.62 13.14
N THR A 80 2.35 5.46 13.95
CA THR A 80 3.57 5.11 14.67
C THR A 80 3.38 3.98 15.70
N TYR A 81 2.26 3.25 15.69
CA TYR A 81 2.13 1.94 16.35
C TYR A 81 2.67 0.79 15.50
N SER A 82 2.81 1.00 14.18
CA SER A 82 3.53 0.14 13.23
C SER A 82 5.03 0.46 13.19
N THR A 83 5.86 -0.55 12.93
CA THR A 83 7.34 -0.45 13.00
C THR A 83 7.91 0.48 11.92
N ASP A 84 7.49 0.29 10.68
CA ASP A 84 7.91 1.06 9.51
C ASP A 84 7.39 2.51 9.55
N ALA A 85 6.13 2.72 9.90
CA ALA A 85 5.57 4.06 10.14
C ALA A 85 6.36 4.80 11.23
N PHE A 86 6.79 4.12 12.30
CA PHE A 86 7.69 4.71 13.29
C PHE A 86 9.05 5.06 12.69
N LEU A 87 9.70 4.13 11.98
CA LEU A 87 10.98 4.38 11.32
C LEU A 87 10.92 5.58 10.36
N TRP A 88 9.86 5.69 9.57
CA TRP A 88 9.66 6.77 8.60
C TRP A 88 9.24 8.09 9.24
N SER A 89 8.80 8.06 10.51
CA SER A 89 8.56 9.26 11.32
C SER A 89 9.85 9.93 11.80
N LEU A 90 10.99 9.22 11.76
CA LEU A 90 12.27 9.71 12.26
C LEU A 90 12.87 10.79 11.35
N LYS A 91 13.55 11.74 11.97
CA LYS A 91 14.08 12.93 11.28
C LYS A 91 15.22 12.63 10.31
N ASN A 92 15.99 11.58 10.59
CA ASN A 92 17.03 11.10 9.68
C ASN A 92 16.45 10.59 8.34
N PHE A 93 15.16 10.25 8.28
CA PHE A 93 14.43 9.82 7.08
C PHE A 93 13.42 10.86 6.55
N ASN A 94 13.65 12.15 6.81
CA ASN A 94 12.73 13.25 6.46
C ASN A 94 11.35 13.20 7.14
N GLY A 95 11.19 12.39 8.19
CA GLY A 95 9.96 12.26 8.95
C GLY A 95 9.55 13.51 9.72
N GLU A 96 8.24 13.66 9.97
CA GLU A 96 7.69 14.84 10.62
C GLU A 96 7.59 14.73 12.16
N GLY A 97 7.88 13.55 12.71
CA GLY A 97 7.61 13.19 14.10
C GLY A 97 6.42 12.24 14.22
N PRO A 98 5.88 12.05 15.44
CA PRO A 98 4.80 11.10 15.71
C PRO A 98 3.58 11.27 14.79
N HIS A 99 2.93 10.16 14.45
CA HIS A 99 1.71 10.13 13.65
C HIS A 99 0.65 9.38 14.44
N LEU A 100 -0.14 10.10 15.25
CA LEU A 100 -1.00 9.47 16.27
C LEU A 100 -2.36 9.04 15.70
N MET A 101 -2.99 8.04 16.31
CA MET A 101 -4.37 7.60 15.98
C MET A 101 -5.40 8.73 16.04
N ALA A 102 -5.30 9.59 17.05
CA ALA A 102 -6.13 10.78 17.14
C ALA A 102 -5.94 11.75 15.97
N GLU A 103 -4.74 11.83 15.39
CA GLU A 103 -4.45 12.63 14.21
C GLU A 103 -5.04 11.99 12.95
N ALA A 104 -5.07 10.66 12.83
CA ALA A 104 -5.81 9.97 11.76
C ALA A 104 -7.30 10.33 11.79
N CYS A 105 -7.92 10.32 12.98
CA CYS A 105 -9.31 10.74 13.14
C CYS A 105 -9.53 12.20 12.72
N ASP A 106 -8.70 13.13 13.21
CA ASP A 106 -8.78 14.55 12.85
C ASP A 106 -8.52 14.77 11.35
N TYR A 107 -7.58 14.02 10.75
CA TYR A 107 -7.27 14.11 9.33
C TYR A 107 -8.41 13.58 8.46
N ALA A 108 -8.97 12.41 8.79
CA ALA A 108 -10.14 11.84 8.12
C ALA A 108 -11.32 12.83 8.11
N ARG A 109 -11.55 13.48 9.26
CA ARG A 109 -12.67 14.39 9.46
C ARG A 109 -12.47 15.73 8.76
N PHE A 110 -11.31 16.36 8.93
CA PHE A 110 -11.12 17.76 8.54
C PHE A 110 -10.22 17.97 7.31
N CYS A 111 -9.18 17.14 7.14
CA CYS A 111 -8.24 17.29 6.02
C CYS A 111 -8.81 16.61 4.78
N SER A 112 -9.07 15.31 4.83
CA SER A 112 -9.62 14.59 3.69
C SER A 112 -11.15 14.65 3.64
N ALA A 113 -11.84 14.80 4.77
CA ALA A 113 -13.31 14.81 4.86
C ALA A 113 -13.97 13.57 4.22
N ILE A 114 -13.37 12.40 4.45
CA ILE A 114 -13.90 11.08 4.09
C ILE A 114 -15.05 10.69 5.03
N ASP A 115 -15.84 9.71 4.63
CA ASP A 115 -17.03 9.24 5.35
C ASP A 115 -16.74 8.11 6.33
N PHE A 116 -15.70 7.30 6.06
CA PHE A 116 -15.24 6.28 6.99
C PHE A 116 -13.76 5.99 6.86
N TRP A 117 -13.18 5.39 7.90
CA TRP A 117 -11.82 4.86 7.85
C TRP A 117 -11.64 3.68 8.79
N VAL A 118 -10.57 2.91 8.60
CA VAL A 118 -10.16 1.78 9.44
C VAL A 118 -8.74 2.03 9.92
N ASN A 119 -8.46 1.82 11.21
CA ASN A 119 -7.07 1.67 11.64
C ASN A 119 -6.61 0.24 11.37
N THR A 120 -5.45 0.08 10.74
CA THR A 120 -4.91 -1.22 10.34
C THR A 120 -3.41 -1.29 10.60
N ASP A 121 -2.95 -0.85 11.77
CA ASP A 121 -1.55 -1.02 12.15
C ASP A 121 -1.12 -2.51 12.10
N HIS A 122 0.17 -2.77 11.81
CA HIS A 122 0.72 -4.12 11.72
C HIS A 122 0.50 -4.89 13.02
N ALA A 123 -0.13 -6.08 12.91
CA ALA A 123 -0.35 -6.96 14.05
C ALA A 123 0.97 -7.42 14.70
N GLU A 124 2.03 -7.56 13.90
CA GLU A 124 3.37 -8.01 14.32
C GLU A 124 4.03 -7.07 15.33
N ALA A 125 3.71 -5.77 15.27
CA ALA A 125 4.19 -4.73 16.18
C ALA A 125 3.21 -4.43 17.33
N SER A 126 2.06 -5.10 17.37
CA SER A 126 1.02 -4.84 18.36
C SER A 126 1.35 -5.43 19.73
N THR A 127 0.76 -4.81 20.76
CA THR A 127 0.83 -5.22 22.17
C THR A 127 -0.56 -5.05 22.79
N PRO A 128 -0.90 -5.73 23.91
CA PRO A 128 -2.19 -5.53 24.58
C PRO A 128 -2.48 -4.05 24.89
N ARG A 129 -1.46 -3.28 25.27
CA ARG A 129 -1.59 -1.83 25.48
C ARG A 129 -1.95 -1.11 24.19
N LYS A 130 -1.16 -1.27 23.12
CA LYS A 130 -1.39 -0.62 21.83
C LYS A 130 -2.77 -0.95 21.30
N TRP A 131 -3.18 -2.22 21.36
CA TRP A 131 -4.49 -2.66 20.90
C TRP A 131 -5.65 -2.04 21.67
N SER A 132 -5.59 -2.06 23.02
CA SER A 132 -6.62 -1.39 23.84
C SER A 132 -6.67 0.12 23.58
N GLU A 133 -5.51 0.75 23.33
CA GLU A 133 -5.46 2.17 22.94
C GLU A 133 -6.02 2.45 21.55
N THR A 134 -5.81 1.55 20.57
CA THR A 134 -6.43 1.60 19.24
C THR A 134 -7.96 1.55 19.35
N ILE A 135 -8.49 0.57 20.09
CA ILE A 135 -9.94 0.43 20.30
C ILE A 135 -10.51 1.71 20.93
N LYS A 136 -9.87 2.23 21.98
CA LYS A 136 -10.28 3.47 22.65
C LYS A 136 -10.21 4.68 21.73
N ALA A 137 -9.19 4.78 20.88
CA ALA A 137 -9.05 5.89 19.93
C ALA A 137 -10.17 5.88 18.88
N VAL A 138 -10.52 4.71 18.37
CA VAL A 138 -11.64 4.54 17.43
C VAL A 138 -12.97 4.91 18.12
N GLN A 139 -13.22 4.40 19.32
CA GLN A 139 -14.41 4.74 20.11
C GLN A 139 -14.50 6.26 20.38
N ASN A 140 -13.38 6.91 20.72
CA ASN A 140 -13.33 8.36 20.93
C ASN A 140 -13.58 9.14 19.63
N CYS A 141 -13.12 8.64 18.49
CA CYS A 141 -13.38 9.24 17.19
C CYS A 141 -14.88 9.20 16.84
N GLU A 142 -15.54 8.08 17.14
CA GLU A 142 -16.99 7.91 16.93
C GLU A 142 -17.85 8.71 17.91
N ALA A 143 -17.38 8.88 19.15
CA ALA A 143 -18.11 9.57 20.21
C ALA A 143 -18.52 11.00 19.82
N VAL A 144 -17.74 11.64 18.95
CA VAL A 144 -17.98 13.00 18.42
C VAL A 144 -19.37 13.12 17.76
N ASN A 145 -19.87 12.05 17.14
CA ASN A 145 -21.08 12.08 16.30
C ASN A 145 -22.26 11.33 16.90
N GLN A 146 -22.19 10.92 18.17
CA GLN A 146 -23.22 10.07 18.79
C GLN A 146 -24.60 10.74 18.88
N GLY A 147 -24.65 12.08 18.93
CA GLY A 147 -25.89 12.87 18.97
C GLY A 147 -26.44 13.28 17.60
N ASP A 148 -25.69 13.04 16.53
CA ASP A 148 -25.98 13.63 15.22
C ASP A 148 -26.93 12.76 14.40
N ARG A 149 -27.84 13.43 13.69
CA ARG A 149 -28.78 12.73 12.80
C ARG A 149 -28.08 12.09 11.60
N ALA A 150 -27.00 12.68 11.12
CA ALA A 150 -26.16 12.16 10.05
C ALA A 150 -24.70 12.19 10.51
N LYS A 151 -24.04 11.03 10.57
CA LYS A 151 -22.65 10.92 11.01
C LYS A 151 -21.71 11.44 9.93
N ASP A 152 -20.88 12.44 10.18
CA ASP A 152 -19.87 12.90 9.23
C ASP A 152 -18.78 11.83 8.96
N LEU A 153 -18.37 11.10 10.00
CA LEU A 153 -17.31 10.09 9.98
C LEU A 153 -17.70 8.84 10.78
N ILE A 154 -17.41 7.66 10.24
CA ILE A 154 -17.54 6.35 10.90
C ILE A 154 -16.16 5.68 10.95
N SER A 155 -15.75 5.14 12.10
CA SER A 155 -14.38 4.64 12.29
C SER A 155 -14.37 3.18 12.70
N PHE A 156 -13.61 2.33 12.03
CA PHE A 156 -13.54 0.89 12.31
C PHE A 156 -12.22 0.52 12.97
N VAL A 157 -12.26 -0.56 13.75
CA VAL A 157 -11.06 -1.20 14.30
C VAL A 157 -10.64 -2.32 13.35
N GLY A 158 -9.34 -2.44 13.11
CA GLY A 158 -8.74 -3.51 12.32
C GLY A 158 -7.25 -3.64 12.60
N TYR A 159 -6.59 -4.50 11.85
CA TYR A 159 -5.14 -4.67 11.84
C TYR A 159 -4.68 -5.23 10.50
N GLU A 160 -3.41 -5.06 10.17
CA GLU A 160 -2.80 -5.75 9.03
C GLU A 160 -2.09 -7.03 9.48
N TRP A 161 -2.37 -8.13 8.78
CA TRP A 161 -1.62 -9.38 8.84
C TRP A 161 -0.58 -9.39 7.71
N THR A 162 0.69 -9.28 8.07
CA THR A 162 1.78 -8.84 7.16
C THR A 162 2.66 -10.01 6.75
N GLN A 163 2.17 -10.88 5.86
CA GLN A 163 2.88 -12.12 5.51
C GLN A 163 3.82 -11.97 4.31
N ILE A 164 5.10 -12.26 4.58
CA ILE A 164 6.18 -12.22 3.59
C ILE A 164 6.97 -13.53 3.67
N ASN A 165 7.31 -14.10 2.50
CA ASN A 165 8.31 -15.15 2.38
C ASN A 165 9.14 -14.90 1.11
N PRO A 166 10.34 -14.30 1.22
CA PRO A 166 11.12 -13.90 0.04
C PRO A 166 11.82 -15.10 -0.63
N SER A 167 11.97 -16.22 0.09
CA SER A 167 12.68 -17.41 -0.37
C SER A 167 11.78 -18.44 -1.06
N ASP A 168 10.49 -18.48 -0.71
CA ASP A 168 9.56 -19.47 -1.23
C ASP A 168 8.24 -18.82 -1.69
N LYS A 169 8.05 -18.80 -3.01
CA LYS A 169 6.83 -18.29 -3.63
C LYS A 169 5.59 -19.13 -3.33
N GLU A 170 5.75 -20.41 -3.02
CA GLU A 170 4.65 -21.33 -2.71
C GLU A 170 4.14 -21.13 -1.28
N ASP A 171 4.94 -20.49 -0.41
CA ASP A 171 4.57 -20.12 0.96
C ASP A 171 4.45 -18.59 1.17
N HIS A 172 4.29 -17.83 0.09
CA HIS A 172 4.04 -16.38 0.15
C HIS A 172 2.59 -16.02 -0.22
N TYR A 173 1.80 -15.55 0.75
CA TYR A 173 0.36 -15.29 0.59
C TYR A 173 0.00 -13.81 0.44
N GLY A 174 0.97 -12.91 0.57
CA GLY A 174 0.74 -11.47 0.63
C GLY A 174 0.01 -11.05 1.89
N HIS A 175 -0.26 -9.75 1.98
CA HIS A 175 -0.76 -9.13 3.20
C HIS A 175 -2.30 -9.11 3.21
N LYS A 176 -2.88 -8.97 4.40
CA LYS A 176 -4.33 -8.97 4.59
C LYS A 176 -4.75 -8.00 5.69
N ASN A 177 -5.57 -7.01 5.35
CA ASN A 177 -6.26 -6.21 6.35
C ASN A 177 -7.45 -6.98 6.92
N VAL A 178 -7.55 -7.02 8.24
CA VAL A 178 -8.67 -7.61 8.98
C VAL A 178 -9.46 -6.48 9.64
N LEU A 179 -10.73 -6.37 9.28
CA LEU A 179 -11.66 -5.35 9.76
C LEU A 179 -12.70 -6.01 10.65
N PHE A 180 -13.16 -5.30 11.69
CA PHE A 180 -14.23 -5.74 12.58
C PHE A 180 -15.44 -4.82 12.53
N LEU A 181 -16.65 -5.41 12.56
CA LEU A 181 -17.89 -4.65 12.62
C LEU A 181 -18.00 -3.89 13.94
N GLU A 182 -17.77 -4.58 15.06
CA GLU A 182 -17.96 -4.07 16.40
C GLU A 182 -16.76 -3.25 16.89
N THR A 183 -16.99 -2.38 17.88
CA THR A 183 -15.94 -1.63 18.58
C THR A 183 -15.95 -1.86 20.08
N ASP A 184 -16.82 -2.76 20.59
CA ASP A 184 -16.80 -3.20 21.99
C ASP A 184 -15.62 -4.15 22.19
N GLU A 185 -14.72 -3.79 23.10
CA GLU A 185 -13.50 -4.55 23.45
C GLU A 185 -13.83 -6.01 23.82
N LYS A 186 -15.04 -6.31 24.33
CA LYS A 186 -15.46 -7.67 24.67
C LYS A 186 -15.82 -8.56 23.47
N LEU A 187 -16.11 -7.96 22.32
CA LEU A 187 -16.51 -8.65 21.10
C LEU A 187 -15.33 -8.81 20.13
N LEU A 188 -14.29 -8.02 20.33
CA LEU A 188 -13.03 -8.02 19.58
C LEU A 188 -12.05 -9.05 20.14
N PRO A 189 -11.01 -9.45 19.37
CA PRO A 189 -9.95 -10.27 19.93
C PRO A 189 -9.18 -9.48 21.02
N ASN A 190 -8.62 -10.18 22.00
CA ASN A 190 -7.83 -9.54 23.07
C ASN A 190 -6.53 -8.91 22.54
N VAL A 191 -5.97 -9.46 21.47
CA VAL A 191 -4.82 -8.95 20.71
C VAL A 191 -5.01 -9.26 19.22
N PRO A 192 -4.41 -8.48 18.30
CA PRO A 192 -4.34 -8.83 16.88
C PRO A 192 -3.61 -10.14 16.63
N PHE A 193 -3.95 -10.80 15.51
CA PHE A 193 -3.27 -12.01 15.05
C PHE A 193 -2.24 -11.66 13.99
N GLY A 194 -0.95 -11.80 14.29
CA GLY A 194 0.13 -11.46 13.35
C GLY A 194 0.53 -12.59 12.42
N ALA A 195 1.27 -12.28 11.35
CA ALA A 195 1.84 -13.25 10.44
C ALA A 195 3.12 -13.84 11.00
N ALA A 196 3.11 -15.14 11.26
CA ALA A 196 4.31 -15.86 11.65
C ALA A 196 5.33 -15.89 10.49
N GLY A 197 6.61 -16.16 10.81
CA GLY A 197 7.67 -16.24 9.81
C GLY A 197 8.49 -14.94 9.71
N TYR A 198 8.88 -14.58 8.48
CA TYR A 198 9.90 -13.56 8.20
C TYR A 198 9.61 -12.21 8.87
N THR A 199 8.40 -11.67 8.70
CA THR A 199 8.04 -10.35 9.24
C THR A 199 8.06 -10.32 10.77
N SER A 200 7.46 -11.32 11.43
CA SER A 200 7.52 -11.46 12.90
C SER A 200 8.94 -11.60 13.40
N ALA A 201 9.76 -12.40 12.71
CA ALA A 201 11.16 -12.61 13.08
C ALA A 201 11.95 -11.29 13.04
N GLY A 202 11.72 -10.43 12.04
CA GLY A 202 12.35 -9.11 11.94
C GLY A 202 11.83 -8.10 12.96
N PHE A 203 10.50 -7.90 13.03
CA PHE A 203 9.92 -6.85 13.91
C PHE A 203 10.05 -7.15 15.40
N ARG A 204 10.26 -8.42 15.77
CA ARG A 204 10.35 -8.88 17.16
C ARG A 204 11.73 -9.45 17.49
N ASP A 205 12.76 -9.13 16.68
CA ASP A 205 14.12 -9.63 16.88
C ASP A 205 14.75 -9.06 18.16
N ARG A 206 15.02 -9.95 19.13
CA ARG A 206 15.70 -9.58 20.39
C ARG A 206 17.18 -9.29 20.20
N GLU A 207 17.83 -9.94 19.25
CA GLU A 207 19.25 -9.71 18.95
C GLU A 207 19.42 -8.36 18.24
N GLY A 208 18.50 -8.04 17.32
CA GLY A 208 18.40 -6.77 16.60
C GLY A 208 18.21 -5.53 17.48
N LEU A 209 17.64 -5.67 18.69
CA LEU A 209 17.47 -4.56 19.64
C LEU A 209 18.80 -3.88 19.99
N VAL A 210 19.90 -4.65 20.12
CA VAL A 210 21.22 -4.07 20.42
C VAL A 210 21.70 -3.19 19.27
N ASN A 211 21.55 -3.68 18.03
CA ASN A 211 21.89 -2.92 16.84
C ASN A 211 21.02 -1.66 16.69
N ALA A 212 19.71 -1.79 16.93
CA ALA A 212 18.80 -0.65 16.95
C ALA A 212 19.24 0.42 17.98
N LYS A 213 19.64 0.02 19.19
CA LYS A 213 20.18 0.92 20.21
C LYS A 213 21.45 1.63 19.76
N ILE A 214 22.38 0.92 19.13
CA ILE A 214 23.63 1.50 18.59
C ILE A 214 23.32 2.50 17.47
N ASN A 215 22.43 2.15 16.55
CA ASN A 215 22.03 3.00 15.43
C ASN A 215 21.32 4.26 15.92
N MET A 216 20.37 4.12 16.84
CA MET A 216 19.65 5.26 17.44
C MET A 216 20.56 6.15 18.30
N LEU A 217 21.55 5.57 18.98
CA LEU A 217 22.57 6.32 19.71
C LEU A 217 23.45 7.13 18.75
N SER A 218 23.86 6.53 17.63
CA SER A 218 24.64 7.22 16.61
C SER A 218 23.83 8.36 15.99
N ALA A 219 22.57 8.12 15.66
CA ALA A 219 21.64 9.14 15.16
C ALA A 219 21.41 10.26 16.19
N SER A 220 21.31 9.95 17.48
CA SER A 220 21.07 10.94 18.54
C SER A 220 22.26 11.82 18.86
N VAL A 221 23.49 11.40 18.52
CA VAL A 221 24.68 12.25 18.61
C VAL A 221 24.74 13.23 17.44
N VAL A 222 24.41 12.75 16.23
CA VAL A 222 24.46 13.56 15.00
C VAL A 222 23.29 14.53 14.91
N ASP A 223 22.08 14.06 15.21
CA ASP A 223 20.85 14.86 15.29
C ASP A 223 20.38 14.96 16.75
N PHE A 224 21.19 15.62 17.55
CA PHE A 224 20.95 15.80 18.99
C PHE A 224 19.64 16.52 19.30
N SER A 225 19.15 17.36 18.37
CA SER A 225 17.88 18.08 18.54
C SER A 225 16.68 17.14 18.62
N ASN A 226 16.75 15.99 17.94
CA ASN A 226 15.69 14.99 17.88
C ASN A 226 16.01 13.71 18.69
N ARG A 227 17.03 13.73 19.55
CA ARG A 227 17.46 12.58 20.38
C ARG A 227 16.34 11.85 21.13
N ASN A 228 15.34 12.58 21.63
CA ASN A 228 14.22 11.96 22.34
C ASN A 228 13.42 11.05 21.41
N ARG A 229 13.22 11.44 20.14
CA ARG A 229 12.51 10.63 19.16
C ARG A 229 13.22 9.31 18.88
N TYR A 230 14.55 9.34 18.81
CA TYR A 230 15.35 8.11 18.67
C TYR A 230 15.27 7.23 19.92
N ALA A 231 15.20 7.82 21.11
CA ALA A 231 14.97 7.08 22.35
C ALA A 231 13.54 6.50 22.41
N ASP A 232 12.53 7.22 21.91
CA ASP A 232 11.15 6.73 21.80
C ASP A 232 11.09 5.50 20.88
N PHE A 233 11.89 5.44 19.81
CA PHE A 233 11.99 4.24 18.97
C PHE A 233 12.58 3.04 19.74
N ILE A 234 13.58 3.27 20.60
CA ILE A 234 14.10 2.22 21.47
C ILE A 234 13.00 1.75 22.44
N ALA A 235 12.22 2.67 23.02
CA ALA A 235 11.12 2.32 23.91
C ALA A 235 10.03 1.50 23.19
N PHE A 236 9.68 1.91 21.97
CA PHE A 236 8.78 1.16 21.09
C PHE A 236 9.28 -0.27 20.86
N TYR A 237 10.55 -0.43 20.47
CA TYR A 237 11.14 -1.74 20.20
C TYR A 237 11.15 -2.60 21.47
N GLU A 238 11.60 -2.02 22.60
CA GLU A 238 11.60 -2.69 23.90
C GLU A 238 10.21 -3.20 24.30
N GLU A 239 9.15 -2.41 24.06
CA GLU A 239 7.77 -2.84 24.32
C GLU A 239 7.37 -4.04 23.46
N VAL A 240 7.69 -4.00 22.15
CA VAL A 240 7.35 -5.06 21.19
C VAL A 240 8.00 -6.37 21.60
N VAL A 241 9.31 -6.39 21.88
CA VAL A 241 10.03 -7.64 22.23
C VAL A 241 9.82 -8.12 23.66
N ALA A 242 9.36 -7.23 24.55
CA ALA A 242 8.98 -7.59 25.91
C ALA A 242 7.68 -8.41 25.95
N ASN A 243 6.79 -8.24 24.97
CA ASN A 243 5.61 -9.06 24.81
C ASN A 243 6.00 -10.45 24.23
N PRO A 244 5.91 -11.55 25.00
CA PRO A 244 6.34 -12.86 24.53
C PRO A 244 5.37 -13.46 23.52
N ASP A 245 5.85 -14.39 22.69
CA ASP A 245 4.98 -15.19 21.83
C ASP A 245 4.06 -16.08 22.67
N CYS A 246 2.82 -16.25 22.22
CA CYS A 246 1.90 -17.20 22.82
C CYS A 246 2.38 -18.63 22.59
N ASP A 247 2.05 -19.54 23.51
CA ASP A 247 2.10 -20.97 23.21
C ASP A 247 1.17 -21.24 22.01
N PRO A 248 1.65 -21.88 20.93
CA PRO A 248 0.83 -22.21 19.77
C PRO A 248 -0.45 -22.97 20.13
N GLU A 249 -0.38 -23.86 21.13
CA GLU A 249 -1.49 -24.70 21.60
C GLU A 249 -2.46 -23.96 22.53
N ASP A 250 -2.09 -22.78 23.03
CA ASP A 250 -2.94 -22.01 23.94
C ASP A 250 -4.06 -21.28 23.18
N ILE A 251 -5.28 -21.53 23.65
CA ILE A 251 -6.53 -20.94 23.16
C ILE A 251 -6.83 -19.63 23.90
N ASN A 252 -6.20 -19.38 25.05
CA ASN A 252 -6.42 -18.21 25.90
C ASN A 252 -5.27 -17.18 25.82
N TYR A 253 -5.22 -16.43 24.72
CA TYR A 253 -4.14 -15.50 24.37
C TYR A 253 -4.33 -14.07 24.93
N LEU A 254 -4.49 -13.92 26.25
CA LEU A 254 -4.82 -12.61 26.86
C LEU A 254 -3.65 -11.59 26.80
N ASP A 255 -2.42 -12.03 27.08
CA ASP A 255 -1.27 -11.16 27.35
C ASP A 255 0.00 -11.56 26.56
N CYS A 256 -0.15 -12.13 25.38
CA CYS A 256 0.96 -12.60 24.54
C CYS A 256 0.72 -12.26 23.06
N TYR A 257 1.76 -12.34 22.24
CA TYR A 257 1.66 -12.18 20.79
C TYR A 257 1.20 -13.48 20.13
N LYS A 258 0.00 -13.48 19.54
CA LYS A 258 -0.54 -14.62 18.80
C LYS A 258 -0.27 -14.43 17.31
N SER A 259 0.47 -15.36 16.72
CA SER A 259 0.72 -15.37 15.27
C SER A 259 0.18 -16.63 14.60
N VAL A 260 -0.17 -16.51 13.32
CA VAL A 260 -0.64 -17.60 12.45
C VAL A 260 0.16 -17.63 11.14
N TYR A 261 0.37 -18.81 10.57
CA TYR A 261 1.28 -19.00 9.43
C TYR A 261 0.59 -18.82 8.07
N THR A 262 -0.65 -19.27 7.94
CA THR A 262 -1.33 -19.33 6.65
C THR A 262 -2.67 -18.58 6.66
N PRO A 263 -3.21 -18.17 5.50
CA PRO A 263 -4.56 -17.65 5.39
C PRO A 263 -5.62 -18.57 6.00
N LYS A 264 -5.49 -19.90 5.82
CA LYS A 264 -6.37 -20.89 6.44
C LYS A 264 -6.38 -20.76 7.97
N ASP A 265 -5.21 -20.64 8.58
CA ASP A 265 -5.10 -20.48 10.04
C ASP A 265 -5.71 -19.15 10.50
N LEU A 266 -5.51 -18.08 9.72
CA LEU A 266 -6.11 -16.77 9.98
C LEU A 266 -7.65 -16.85 9.94
N PHE A 267 -8.25 -17.46 8.92
CA PHE A 267 -9.70 -17.63 8.87
C PHE A 267 -10.20 -18.49 10.03
N SER A 268 -9.50 -19.58 10.35
CA SER A 268 -9.87 -20.49 11.42
C SER A 268 -9.86 -19.81 12.79
N ILE A 269 -8.85 -18.98 13.08
CA ILE A 269 -8.81 -18.27 14.37
C ILE A 269 -9.84 -17.14 14.43
N LEU A 270 -10.18 -16.50 13.30
CA LEU A 270 -11.22 -15.47 13.24
C LEU A 270 -12.62 -16.01 13.55
N GLU A 271 -12.90 -17.31 13.32
CA GLU A 271 -14.16 -17.95 13.76
C GLU A 271 -14.32 -17.99 15.29
N THR A 272 -13.23 -17.83 16.03
CA THR A 272 -13.27 -17.78 17.50
C THR A 272 -13.62 -16.40 18.05
N VAL A 273 -13.57 -15.37 17.19
CA VAL A 273 -13.89 -13.99 17.54
C VAL A 273 -15.39 -13.77 17.39
N GLN A 274 -16.02 -13.11 18.38
CA GLN A 274 -17.47 -12.89 18.37
C GLN A 274 -17.91 -11.84 17.34
N SER A 275 -17.05 -10.84 17.10
CA SER A 275 -17.25 -9.81 16.08
C SER A 275 -17.20 -10.38 14.67
N ASP A 276 -18.10 -9.93 13.79
CA ASP A 276 -18.01 -10.26 12.36
C ASP A 276 -16.79 -9.57 11.75
N SER A 277 -16.13 -10.27 10.81
CA SER A 277 -14.88 -9.80 10.20
C SER A 277 -14.94 -9.80 8.67
N ILE A 278 -14.15 -8.90 8.09
CA ILE A 278 -13.85 -8.83 6.67
C ILE A 278 -12.33 -8.86 6.52
N VAL A 279 -11.85 -9.69 5.59
CA VAL A 279 -10.44 -9.83 5.26
C VAL A 279 -10.22 -9.30 3.85
N ILE A 280 -9.28 -8.37 3.69
CA ILE A 280 -9.00 -7.71 2.41
C ILE A 280 -7.54 -7.96 2.05
N PRO A 281 -7.23 -8.87 1.10
CA PRO A 281 -5.88 -9.01 0.57
C PRO A 281 -5.40 -7.77 -0.17
N HIS A 282 -4.09 -7.52 -0.04
CA HIS A 282 -3.38 -6.46 -0.75
C HIS A 282 -1.88 -6.77 -0.88
N GLY A 283 -1.17 -5.91 -1.62
CA GLY A 283 0.29 -5.99 -1.75
C GLY A 283 0.80 -7.21 -2.52
N ASN A 284 -0.06 -8.06 -3.08
CA ASN A 284 0.33 -9.29 -3.78
C ASN A 284 1.15 -9.02 -5.06
N THR A 285 1.00 -7.85 -5.68
CA THR A 285 1.74 -7.46 -6.88
C THR A 285 3.01 -6.66 -6.59
N TRP A 286 3.23 -6.25 -5.34
CA TRP A 286 4.32 -5.36 -4.95
C TRP A 286 5.65 -6.11 -4.92
N GLY A 287 6.44 -5.97 -5.99
CA GLY A 287 7.66 -6.73 -6.22
C GLY A 287 8.83 -6.40 -5.30
N TYR A 288 8.61 -5.54 -4.29
CA TYR A 288 9.54 -5.27 -3.21
C TYR A 288 9.82 -6.52 -2.38
N TYR A 289 8.78 -7.16 -1.84
CA TYR A 289 8.90 -8.39 -1.05
C TYR A 289 8.30 -9.61 -1.74
N THR A 290 7.40 -9.44 -2.70
CA THR A 290 6.75 -10.58 -3.37
C THR A 290 7.74 -11.27 -4.31
N PRO A 291 8.02 -12.57 -4.13
CA PRO A 291 8.89 -13.32 -5.03
C PRO A 291 8.44 -13.28 -6.50
N THR A 292 9.40 -13.42 -7.42
CA THR A 292 9.06 -13.65 -8.83
C THR A 292 8.26 -14.95 -8.99
N GLU A 293 7.34 -14.98 -9.95
CA GLU A 293 6.43 -16.13 -10.21
C GLU A 293 5.44 -16.45 -9.06
N SER A 294 5.34 -15.60 -8.04
CA SER A 294 4.22 -15.70 -7.08
C SER A 294 2.88 -15.61 -7.79
N SER A 295 1.95 -16.46 -7.37
CA SER A 295 0.64 -16.59 -7.97
C SER A 295 -0.48 -16.75 -6.95
N TRP A 296 -1.69 -16.35 -7.36
CA TRP A 296 -2.95 -16.62 -6.67
C TRP A 296 -3.36 -18.10 -6.66
N ASP A 297 -2.79 -18.93 -7.54
CA ASP A 297 -3.11 -20.36 -7.70
C ASP A 297 -3.25 -21.11 -6.37
N LYS A 298 -2.25 -20.96 -5.50
CA LYS A 298 -2.17 -21.65 -4.21
C LYS A 298 -3.23 -21.21 -3.20
N GLN A 299 -3.81 -20.02 -3.36
CA GLN A 299 -4.80 -19.49 -2.42
C GLN A 299 -6.23 -20.02 -2.67
N LEU A 300 -6.50 -20.66 -3.81
CA LEU A 300 -7.79 -21.33 -4.08
C LEU A 300 -7.83 -22.80 -3.65
N LEU A 301 -6.72 -23.33 -3.14
CA LEU A 301 -6.60 -24.71 -2.69
C LEU A 301 -6.43 -24.75 -1.17
N ASN A 302 -6.64 -25.93 -0.57
CA ASN A 302 -6.32 -26.19 0.83
C ASN A 302 -6.94 -25.20 1.83
N GLU A 303 -8.14 -24.68 1.53
CA GLU A 303 -8.88 -23.73 2.39
C GLU A 303 -8.15 -22.41 2.65
N MET A 304 -7.22 -22.02 1.77
CA MET A 304 -6.50 -20.75 1.83
C MET A 304 -7.34 -19.53 1.43
N HIS A 305 -8.61 -19.74 1.08
CA HIS A 305 -9.59 -18.71 0.79
C HIS A 305 -10.92 -19.06 1.47
N ASP A 306 -11.45 -18.11 2.25
CA ASP A 306 -12.80 -18.16 2.82
C ASP A 306 -13.68 -17.08 2.13
N PRO A 307 -14.64 -17.47 1.27
CA PRO A 307 -15.51 -16.52 0.57
C PRO A 307 -16.53 -15.81 1.47
N SER A 308 -16.65 -16.18 2.75
CA SER A 308 -17.51 -15.49 3.73
C SER A 308 -16.81 -14.30 4.41
N LYS A 309 -15.46 -14.32 4.45
CA LYS A 309 -14.62 -13.30 5.10
C LYS A 309 -13.78 -12.52 4.09
N GLN A 310 -13.15 -13.22 3.14
CA GLN A 310 -12.29 -12.62 2.13
C GLN A 310 -13.11 -12.18 0.90
N ILE A 311 -13.92 -11.14 1.08
CA ILE A 311 -14.95 -10.73 0.11
C ILE A 311 -14.55 -9.54 -0.77
N SER A 312 -13.44 -8.87 -0.48
CA SER A 312 -12.98 -7.69 -1.21
C SER A 312 -11.48 -7.76 -1.45
N ILE A 313 -11.00 -7.05 -2.46
CA ILE A 313 -9.57 -6.95 -2.79
C ILE A 313 -9.20 -5.49 -3.06
N GLU A 314 -8.01 -5.11 -2.61
CA GLU A 314 -7.42 -3.81 -2.91
C GLU A 314 -6.81 -3.80 -4.31
N VAL A 315 -7.45 -3.09 -5.24
CA VAL A 315 -6.98 -2.98 -6.64
C VAL A 315 -5.95 -1.87 -6.83
N PHE A 316 -5.86 -0.93 -5.88
CA PHE A 316 -4.97 0.22 -5.93
C PHE A 316 -4.68 0.77 -4.53
N SER A 317 -3.42 1.15 -4.29
CA SER A 317 -3.00 1.81 -3.05
C SER A 317 -1.93 2.88 -3.26
N GLY A 318 -1.36 3.41 -2.18
CA GLY A 318 -0.14 4.23 -2.22
C GLY A 318 1.06 3.53 -2.88
N HIS A 319 1.02 2.20 -3.01
CA HIS A 319 2.01 1.38 -3.73
C HIS A 319 1.65 1.13 -5.20
N GLY A 320 0.59 1.74 -5.71
CA GLY A 320 0.20 1.67 -7.12
C GLY A 320 -0.84 0.60 -7.45
N ASN A 321 -1.00 0.34 -8.75
CA ASN A 321 -2.05 -0.51 -9.31
C ASN A 321 -1.68 -1.99 -9.23
N SER A 322 -2.61 -2.81 -8.72
CA SER A 322 -2.52 -4.28 -8.65
C SER A 322 -3.47 -4.98 -9.62
N GLU A 323 -4.27 -4.21 -10.37
CA GLU A 323 -5.36 -4.74 -11.19
C GLU A 323 -4.87 -5.53 -12.41
N GLU A 324 -3.96 -4.96 -13.19
CA GLU A 324 -3.69 -5.35 -14.59
C GLU A 324 -2.85 -6.62 -14.73
N TYR A 325 -3.29 -7.56 -15.56
CA TYR A 325 -2.51 -8.74 -15.94
C TYR A 325 -1.67 -8.45 -17.18
N ARG A 326 -0.47 -9.03 -17.25
CA ARG A 326 0.39 -9.07 -18.44
C ARG A 326 1.06 -10.44 -18.56
N ASP A 327 1.38 -10.86 -19.77
CA ASP A 327 1.90 -12.20 -20.08
C ASP A 327 3.43 -12.34 -19.96
N TRP A 328 4.12 -11.31 -19.47
CA TRP A 328 5.54 -11.35 -19.17
C TRP A 328 5.81 -11.78 -17.73
N THR A 329 7.05 -12.16 -17.44
CA THR A 329 7.52 -12.47 -16.09
C THR A 329 8.98 -12.03 -15.93
N GLY A 330 9.43 -11.78 -14.70
CA GLY A 330 10.83 -11.47 -14.40
C GLY A 330 11.75 -12.70 -14.36
N THR A 331 11.17 -13.88 -14.14
CA THR A 331 11.88 -15.17 -14.02
C THR A 331 11.04 -16.26 -14.67
N LEU A 332 11.67 -17.21 -15.36
CA LEU A 332 11.03 -18.40 -15.91
C LEU A 332 11.60 -19.66 -15.27
N THR A 333 10.77 -20.40 -14.54
CA THR A 333 11.14 -21.73 -14.00
C THR A 333 10.62 -22.85 -14.89
N THR A 334 11.52 -23.60 -15.52
CA THR A 334 11.18 -24.81 -16.31
C THR A 334 11.91 -26.02 -15.74
N LYS A 335 11.15 -27.06 -15.32
CA LYS A 335 11.71 -28.30 -14.73
C LYS A 335 12.67 -28.03 -13.55
N GLY A 336 12.38 -27.00 -12.75
CA GLY A 336 13.19 -26.59 -11.60
C GLY A 336 14.41 -25.72 -11.95
N ILE A 337 14.65 -25.42 -13.22
CA ILE A 337 15.73 -24.52 -13.66
C ILE A 337 15.14 -23.13 -13.87
N LYS A 338 15.67 -22.13 -13.15
CA LYS A 338 15.31 -20.72 -13.32
C LYS A 338 16.16 -20.10 -14.42
N THR A 339 15.54 -19.29 -15.27
CA THR A 339 16.20 -18.58 -16.37
C THR A 339 15.71 -17.15 -16.48
N CYS A 340 16.56 -16.26 -16.99
CA CYS A 340 16.21 -14.88 -17.28
C CYS A 340 15.45 -14.80 -18.62
N PRO A 341 14.20 -14.30 -18.65
CA PRO A 341 13.46 -14.13 -19.89
C PRO A 341 14.11 -13.07 -20.80
N ALA A 342 13.85 -13.18 -22.10
CA ALA A 342 14.24 -12.14 -23.06
C ALA A 342 13.34 -10.90 -22.92
N PRO A 343 13.85 -9.68 -23.18
CA PRO A 343 13.03 -8.48 -23.21
C PRO A 343 11.92 -8.55 -24.26
N THR A 344 10.80 -7.91 -23.95
CA THR A 344 9.69 -7.68 -24.89
C THR A 344 9.54 -6.18 -25.14
N GLU A 345 8.64 -5.78 -26.05
CA GLU A 345 8.33 -4.37 -26.31
C GLU A 345 7.93 -3.64 -25.02
N ASN A 346 7.08 -4.27 -24.21
CA ASN A 346 6.47 -3.67 -23.02
C ASN A 346 7.15 -4.06 -21.70
N TYR A 347 8.23 -4.85 -21.71
CA TYR A 347 8.91 -5.29 -20.49
C TYR A 347 10.41 -5.55 -20.69
N LEU A 348 11.24 -4.91 -19.85
CA LEU A 348 12.67 -5.19 -19.73
C LEU A 348 12.92 -5.93 -18.41
N PRO A 349 13.22 -7.23 -18.40
CA PRO A 349 13.55 -7.95 -17.18
C PRO A 349 14.80 -7.36 -16.50
N SER A 350 14.76 -7.14 -15.19
CA SER A 350 15.93 -6.62 -14.45
C SER A 350 17.15 -7.54 -14.51
N CYS A 351 16.96 -8.87 -14.56
CA CYS A 351 18.06 -9.81 -14.81
C CYS A 351 18.76 -9.54 -16.16
N TRP A 352 17.99 -9.13 -17.17
CA TRP A 352 18.55 -8.83 -18.49
C TRP A 352 19.37 -7.55 -18.43
N ARG A 353 18.84 -6.51 -17.77
CA ARG A 353 19.55 -5.25 -17.54
C ARG A 353 20.83 -5.44 -16.73
N ALA A 354 20.84 -6.35 -15.75
CA ALA A 354 22.06 -6.73 -15.03
C ALA A 354 23.16 -7.22 -15.98
N GLY A 355 22.80 -8.08 -16.94
CA GLY A 355 23.70 -8.53 -17.99
C GLY A 355 24.22 -7.40 -18.89
N GLU A 356 23.36 -6.47 -19.28
CA GLU A 356 23.74 -5.30 -20.09
C GLU A 356 24.74 -4.40 -19.36
N ILE A 357 24.48 -4.07 -18.08
CA ILE A 357 25.39 -3.24 -17.27
C ILE A 357 26.78 -3.87 -17.16
N ILE A 358 26.84 -5.18 -16.88
CA ILE A 358 28.11 -5.90 -16.79
C ILE A 358 28.83 -5.96 -18.14
N GLN A 359 28.09 -6.18 -19.24
CA GLN A 359 28.65 -6.20 -20.58
C GLN A 359 29.25 -4.84 -20.96
N GLU A 360 28.51 -3.76 -20.73
CA GLU A 360 28.94 -2.38 -20.97
C GLU A 360 30.26 -2.08 -20.23
N ARG A 361 30.30 -2.34 -18.92
CA ARG A 361 31.50 -2.12 -18.08
C ARG A 361 32.69 -2.98 -18.53
N CYS A 362 32.44 -4.24 -18.88
CA CYS A 362 33.49 -5.17 -19.32
C CYS A 362 34.15 -4.73 -20.64
N LEU A 363 33.35 -4.22 -21.58
CA LEU A 363 33.83 -3.68 -22.85
C LEU A 363 34.61 -2.38 -22.62
N GLU A 364 34.13 -1.48 -21.75
CA GLU A 364 34.84 -0.25 -21.37
C GLU A 364 36.21 -0.54 -20.73
N ASN A 365 36.32 -1.64 -20.00
CA ASN A 365 37.58 -2.11 -19.42
C ASN A 365 38.52 -2.81 -20.43
N GLY A 366 38.13 -2.92 -21.70
CA GLY A 366 38.98 -3.44 -22.77
C GLY A 366 39.05 -4.97 -22.86
N SER A 367 38.11 -5.69 -22.23
CA SER A 367 37.99 -7.14 -22.37
C SER A 367 37.41 -7.53 -23.75
N SER A 368 37.59 -8.78 -24.17
CA SER A 368 37.02 -9.27 -25.43
C SER A 368 35.50 -9.43 -25.35
N GLU A 369 34.83 -9.31 -26.49
CA GLU A 369 33.37 -9.50 -26.60
C GLU A 369 32.91 -10.87 -26.07
N GLU A 370 33.68 -11.92 -26.33
CA GLU A 370 33.40 -13.28 -25.81
C GLU A 370 33.39 -13.34 -24.27
N ILE A 371 34.38 -12.70 -23.62
CA ILE A 371 34.44 -12.63 -22.16
C ILE A 371 33.27 -11.81 -21.62
N CYS A 372 32.94 -10.68 -22.26
CA CYS A 372 31.87 -9.82 -21.80
C CYS A 372 30.49 -10.44 -21.97
N LEU A 373 30.27 -11.21 -23.04
CA LEU A 373 29.04 -12.00 -23.22
C LEU A 373 28.90 -13.10 -22.16
N ALA A 374 29.99 -13.82 -21.85
CA ALA A 374 29.98 -14.84 -20.80
C ALA A 374 29.70 -14.23 -19.41
N ARG A 375 30.25 -13.04 -19.13
CA ARG A 375 29.97 -12.31 -17.88
C ARG A 375 28.55 -11.76 -17.84
N ALA A 376 27.99 -11.33 -18.96
CA ALA A 376 26.60 -10.89 -19.05
C ALA A 376 25.62 -12.05 -18.78
N GLU A 377 25.91 -13.24 -19.32
CA GLU A 377 25.14 -14.46 -19.03
C GLU A 377 25.23 -14.85 -17.56
N LEU A 378 26.42 -14.81 -16.97
CA LEU A 378 26.62 -15.05 -15.55
C LEU A 378 25.84 -14.03 -14.69
N ALA A 379 25.87 -12.74 -15.03
CA ALA A 379 25.14 -11.70 -14.32
C ALA A 379 23.62 -11.96 -14.30
N ARG A 380 23.06 -12.35 -15.46
CA ARG A 380 21.65 -12.74 -15.57
C ARG A 380 21.34 -13.90 -14.62
N GLN A 381 22.20 -14.92 -14.58
CA GLN A 381 22.00 -16.09 -13.74
C GLN A 381 22.09 -15.75 -12.25
N THR A 382 23.14 -15.02 -11.82
CA THR A 382 23.33 -14.61 -10.43
C THR A 382 22.21 -13.70 -9.94
N TYR A 383 21.67 -12.83 -10.81
CA TYR A 383 20.49 -12.03 -10.48
C TYR A 383 19.28 -12.92 -10.14
N ILE A 384 19.01 -13.92 -10.99
CA ILE A 384 17.88 -14.83 -10.83
C ILE A 384 18.02 -15.70 -9.57
N GLU A 385 19.23 -16.16 -9.28
CA GLU A 385 19.55 -16.93 -8.08
C GLU A 385 19.41 -16.08 -6.80
N GLY A 386 19.76 -14.79 -6.87
CA GLY A 386 19.55 -13.83 -5.78
C GLY A 386 18.09 -13.49 -5.47
N GLY A 387 17.15 -13.83 -6.37
CA GLY A 387 15.72 -13.59 -6.16
C GLY A 387 15.41 -12.11 -5.93
N GLN A 388 14.77 -11.79 -4.81
CA GLN A 388 14.45 -10.41 -4.42
C GLN A 388 15.70 -9.51 -4.25
N TYR A 389 16.86 -10.13 -4.02
CA TYR A 389 18.15 -9.45 -3.83
C TYR A 389 18.99 -9.42 -5.11
N GLY A 390 18.43 -9.80 -6.26
CA GLY A 390 19.17 -9.98 -7.51
C GLY A 390 19.98 -8.77 -7.98
N HIS A 391 19.57 -7.54 -7.64
CA HIS A 391 20.30 -6.32 -8.02
C HIS A 391 21.73 -6.26 -7.44
N TRP A 392 22.00 -6.95 -6.33
CA TRP A 392 23.34 -7.07 -5.76
C TRP A 392 24.30 -7.83 -6.68
N SER A 393 23.83 -8.56 -7.69
CA SER A 393 24.70 -9.20 -8.68
C SER A 393 25.58 -8.20 -9.46
N VAL A 394 25.25 -6.91 -9.43
CA VAL A 394 25.97 -5.84 -10.13
C VAL A 394 26.53 -4.81 -9.14
N MET A 395 27.68 -5.12 -8.55
CA MET A 395 28.37 -4.26 -7.56
C MET A 395 28.62 -2.84 -8.09
N GLY A 396 28.28 -1.83 -7.28
CA GLY A 396 28.41 -0.42 -7.64
C GLY A 396 27.49 0.05 -8.77
N ALA A 397 26.39 -0.66 -9.04
CA ALA A 397 25.31 -0.13 -9.87
C ALA A 397 24.60 1.03 -9.17
N GLU A 398 24.44 2.14 -9.86
CA GLU A 398 23.62 3.26 -9.38
C GLU A 398 22.14 2.99 -9.68
N PRO A 399 21.18 3.53 -8.92
CA PRO A 399 19.75 3.36 -9.19
C PRO A 399 19.34 3.70 -10.63
N SER A 400 20.01 4.67 -11.25
CA SER A 400 19.78 5.06 -12.65
C SER A 400 20.29 4.07 -13.68
N ASP A 401 21.28 3.23 -13.33
CA ASP A 401 21.85 2.23 -14.26
C ASP A 401 20.79 1.19 -14.65
N TRP A 402 19.80 0.96 -13.78
CA TRP A 402 18.71 0.00 -13.97
C TRP A 402 17.59 0.49 -14.90
N LEU A 403 17.58 1.78 -15.27
CA LEU A 403 16.55 2.36 -16.13
C LEU A 403 15.13 1.97 -15.65
N ASP A 404 14.20 1.68 -16.56
CA ASP A 404 12.86 1.19 -16.28
C ASP A 404 12.76 -0.35 -16.22
N SER A 405 13.88 -1.05 -15.95
CA SER A 405 13.85 -2.51 -15.85
C SER A 405 12.95 -2.98 -14.71
N GLY A 406 12.27 -4.10 -14.94
CA GLY A 406 11.33 -4.71 -14.02
C GLY A 406 9.95 -4.05 -13.97
N GLN A 407 9.72 -2.95 -14.70
CA GLN A 407 8.48 -2.17 -14.59
C GLN A 407 7.47 -2.50 -15.69
N CYS A 408 6.18 -2.41 -15.36
CA CYS A 408 5.12 -2.43 -16.37
C CYS A 408 5.07 -1.08 -17.10
N LYS A 409 5.23 -1.07 -18.44
CA LYS A 409 5.29 0.17 -19.22
C LYS A 409 3.93 0.70 -19.67
N ASP A 410 2.96 -0.19 -19.82
CA ASP A 410 1.62 0.09 -20.34
C ASP A 410 0.53 -0.08 -19.27
N CYS A 411 0.91 -0.13 -17.99
CA CYS A 411 -0.01 -0.16 -16.87
C CYS A 411 -0.26 1.26 -16.31
N PHE A 412 -1.42 1.47 -15.72
CA PHE A 412 -1.73 2.70 -14.98
C PHE A 412 -1.05 2.69 -13.62
N VAL A 413 -0.10 3.62 -13.38
CA VAL A 413 0.58 3.83 -12.08
C VAL A 413 0.93 2.49 -11.40
N PRO A 414 1.72 1.62 -12.04
CA PRO A 414 1.91 0.25 -11.59
C PRO A 414 2.69 0.16 -10.29
N ALA A 415 2.49 -0.96 -9.60
CA ALA A 415 3.37 -1.43 -8.53
C ALA A 415 4.83 -1.58 -9.01
N PHE A 416 5.78 -1.30 -8.11
CA PHE A 416 7.21 -1.50 -8.35
C PHE A 416 7.49 -2.97 -8.59
N ASN A 417 8.24 -3.28 -9.65
CA ASN A 417 8.59 -4.66 -10.01
C ASN A 417 7.35 -5.59 -10.03
N MET A 418 6.24 -5.15 -10.63
CA MET A 418 4.94 -5.85 -10.56
C MET A 418 5.01 -7.37 -10.83
N ARG A 419 4.18 -8.16 -10.12
CA ARG A 419 3.99 -9.61 -10.32
C ARG A 419 2.68 -9.94 -11.06
N PRO A 420 2.72 -10.28 -12.36
CA PRO A 420 1.48 -10.41 -13.14
C PRO A 420 0.52 -11.51 -12.68
N ASN A 421 1.03 -12.70 -12.32
CA ASN A 421 0.19 -13.81 -11.81
C ASN A 421 -0.37 -13.55 -10.39
N ALA A 422 0.01 -12.43 -9.77
CA ALA A 422 -0.54 -11.97 -8.51
C ALA A 422 -1.49 -10.77 -8.70
N SER A 423 -1.80 -10.38 -9.94
CA SER A 423 -2.76 -9.31 -10.27
C SER A 423 -4.21 -9.72 -9.99
N VAL A 424 -5.07 -8.72 -9.84
CA VAL A 424 -6.51 -8.94 -9.60
C VAL A 424 -7.18 -9.57 -10.81
N GLN A 425 -6.85 -9.15 -12.04
CA GLN A 425 -7.40 -9.77 -13.25
C GLN A 425 -7.04 -11.26 -13.35
N TYR A 426 -5.81 -11.64 -12.99
CA TYR A 426 -5.42 -13.05 -12.91
C TYR A 426 -6.26 -13.80 -11.87
N ALA A 427 -6.45 -13.23 -10.67
CA ALA A 427 -7.28 -13.82 -9.63
C ALA A 427 -8.72 -14.08 -10.10
N LEU A 428 -9.32 -13.13 -10.83
CA LEU A 428 -10.69 -13.26 -11.34
C LEU A 428 -10.82 -14.26 -12.51
N ALA A 429 -9.75 -14.50 -13.27
CA ALA A 429 -9.74 -15.51 -14.32
C ALA A 429 -9.56 -16.94 -13.78
N LEU A 430 -8.91 -17.07 -12.62
CA LEU A 430 -8.48 -18.33 -12.03
C LEU A 430 -9.66 -19.13 -11.44
N ARG A 431 -9.69 -20.44 -11.72
CA ARG A 431 -10.55 -21.43 -11.05
C ARG A 431 -9.78 -22.69 -10.71
N LYS A 432 -10.15 -23.35 -9.62
CA LYS A 432 -9.63 -24.69 -9.26
C LYS A 432 -10.76 -25.69 -9.13
N PHE A 433 -10.63 -26.80 -9.85
CA PHE A 433 -11.60 -27.88 -9.91
C PHE A 433 -11.14 -29.06 -9.06
N GLU A 434 -11.85 -29.33 -7.97
CA GLU A 434 -11.62 -30.45 -7.04
C GLU A 434 -12.87 -31.37 -7.05
N GLY A 435 -12.93 -32.26 -8.06
CA GLY A 435 -14.13 -33.06 -8.31
C GLY A 435 -15.28 -32.18 -8.83
N GLU A 436 -16.39 -32.13 -8.11
CA GLU A 436 -17.53 -31.25 -8.43
C GLU A 436 -17.39 -29.84 -7.82
N LYS A 437 -16.43 -29.63 -6.90
CA LYS A 437 -16.21 -28.34 -6.27
C LYS A 437 -15.38 -27.44 -7.17
N ILE A 438 -15.87 -26.24 -7.43
CA ILE A 438 -15.15 -25.18 -8.14
C ILE A 438 -14.82 -24.09 -7.13
N ASN A 439 -13.53 -23.87 -6.88
CA ASN A 439 -13.05 -22.75 -6.07
C ASN A 439 -12.72 -21.59 -7.00
N SER A 440 -13.21 -20.39 -6.69
CA SER A 440 -12.97 -19.13 -7.41
C SER A 440 -12.89 -17.96 -6.44
N PHE A 441 -12.34 -16.85 -6.91
CA PHE A 441 -12.44 -15.58 -6.21
C PHE A 441 -13.62 -14.76 -6.72
N ASP A 442 -14.46 -14.31 -5.79
CA ASP A 442 -15.64 -13.53 -6.08
C ASP A 442 -15.50 -12.15 -5.41
N PHE A 443 -14.39 -11.43 -5.63
CA PHE A 443 -14.09 -10.19 -4.92
C PHE A 443 -14.96 -9.00 -5.32
N GLY A 444 -15.28 -8.15 -4.34
CA GLY A 444 -15.58 -6.73 -4.57
C GLY A 444 -14.29 -5.91 -4.64
N PHE A 445 -14.31 -4.80 -5.36
CA PHE A 445 -13.16 -3.92 -5.50
C PHE A 445 -13.21 -2.77 -4.50
N ILE A 446 -12.07 -2.51 -3.87
CA ILE A 446 -11.78 -1.30 -3.09
C ILE A 446 -10.38 -0.79 -3.42
N ALA A 447 -10.09 0.43 -3.00
CA ALA A 447 -8.73 0.98 -2.97
C ALA A 447 -8.52 1.64 -1.60
N SER A 448 -7.28 1.97 -1.28
CA SER A 448 -6.93 2.56 0.01
C SER A 448 -5.76 3.53 -0.13
N SER A 449 -5.46 4.27 0.93
CA SER A 449 -4.23 5.05 0.92
C SER A 449 -2.99 4.19 1.13
N ASP A 450 -3.08 3.15 1.96
CA ASP A 450 -1.94 2.38 2.48
C ASP A 450 -0.89 3.33 3.05
N ASN A 451 -1.35 4.18 3.99
CA ASN A 451 -0.59 5.32 4.47
C ASN A 451 0.07 5.05 5.82
N HIS A 452 1.39 5.16 5.86
CA HIS A 452 2.19 5.02 7.09
C HIS A 452 2.43 6.33 7.85
N ARG A 453 1.46 7.24 7.83
CA ARG A 453 1.57 8.58 8.42
C ARG A 453 0.31 9.04 9.17
N ALA A 454 -0.60 8.14 9.50
CA ALA A 454 -1.89 8.45 10.14
C ALA A 454 -2.71 9.48 9.35
N ARG A 455 -2.74 9.38 8.02
CA ARG A 455 -3.44 10.32 7.12
C ARG A 455 -4.38 9.59 6.17
N PRO A 456 -5.57 9.19 6.64
CA PRO A 456 -6.54 8.49 5.80
C PRO A 456 -7.08 9.37 4.66
N GLY A 457 -7.01 8.84 3.45
CA GLY A 457 -7.50 9.47 2.22
C GLY A 457 -6.62 10.61 1.72
N THR A 458 -5.42 10.30 1.20
CA THR A 458 -4.45 11.30 0.70
C THR A 458 -4.64 11.67 -0.78
N GLY A 459 -5.45 10.93 -1.53
CA GLY A 459 -5.63 11.07 -2.98
C GLY A 459 -6.40 12.28 -3.50
N TYR A 460 -6.75 13.27 -2.67
CA TYR A 460 -7.56 14.42 -3.10
C TYR A 460 -6.75 15.55 -3.74
N LYS A 461 -5.45 15.68 -3.44
CA LYS A 461 -4.55 16.72 -3.98
C LYS A 461 -3.13 16.15 -4.13
N ALA A 462 -2.43 16.55 -5.20
CA ALA A 462 -1.05 16.17 -5.45
C ALA A 462 -0.05 17.19 -4.86
N ILE A 463 0.02 17.21 -3.53
CA ILE A 463 0.85 18.15 -2.76
C ILE A 463 1.57 17.44 -1.61
N ASP A 464 2.68 18.01 -1.16
CA ASP A 464 3.48 17.54 -0.03
C ASP A 464 3.82 16.04 -0.09
N ARG A 465 4.56 15.63 -1.12
CA ARG A 465 4.95 14.23 -1.38
C ARG A 465 5.49 13.50 -0.13
N LEU A 466 6.34 14.15 0.66
CA LEU A 466 6.91 13.56 1.88
C LEU A 466 5.92 13.44 3.06
N VAL A 467 4.64 13.76 2.85
CA VAL A 467 3.61 13.90 3.87
C VAL A 467 2.35 13.14 3.47
N THR A 468 1.95 13.22 2.20
CA THR A 468 0.74 12.60 1.65
C THR A 468 1.01 11.28 0.92
N THR A 469 2.28 10.90 0.76
CA THR A 469 2.72 9.58 0.28
C THR A 469 3.75 8.97 1.24
N GLU A 470 4.20 7.77 0.92
CA GLU A 470 5.21 7.04 1.69
C GLU A 470 6.63 7.48 1.34
N ALA A 471 6.79 8.44 0.41
CA ALA A 471 8.09 8.93 0.00
C ALA A 471 8.91 9.38 1.23
N ASN A 472 10.05 8.72 1.40
CA ASN A 472 10.95 8.84 2.52
C ASN A 472 12.39 8.59 2.06
N GLY A 473 13.37 8.97 2.87
CA GLY A 473 14.77 8.72 2.55
C GLY A 473 15.71 9.59 3.37
N PRO A 474 17.02 9.35 3.27
CA PRO A 474 18.00 10.04 4.10
C PRO A 474 17.91 11.56 3.96
N SER A 475 17.80 12.24 5.10
CA SER A 475 17.64 13.70 5.18
C SER A 475 18.89 14.51 4.84
N SER A 476 20.06 13.86 4.78
CA SER A 476 21.32 14.50 4.42
C SER A 476 22.30 13.49 3.81
N GLN A 477 23.35 14.03 3.14
CA GLN A 477 24.47 13.24 2.63
C GLN A 477 25.08 12.34 3.72
N PHE A 478 25.22 12.84 4.95
CA PHE A 478 25.78 12.05 6.06
C PHE A 478 24.94 10.80 6.33
N PHE A 479 23.62 10.94 6.47
CA PHE A 479 22.76 9.78 6.71
C PHE A 479 22.72 8.85 5.49
N TYR A 480 22.80 9.41 4.28
CA TYR A 480 22.85 8.63 3.06
C TYR A 480 24.09 7.73 3.00
N GLU A 481 25.29 8.27 3.23
CA GLU A 481 26.55 7.51 3.19
C GLU A 481 26.66 6.45 4.31
N ASN A 482 25.93 6.62 5.42
CA ASN A 482 25.85 5.62 6.49
C ASN A 482 24.85 4.49 6.19
N ILE A 483 23.88 4.72 5.31
CA ILE A 483 22.85 3.75 4.94
C ILE A 483 23.27 3.00 3.67
N TYR A 484 23.76 3.72 2.65
CA TYR A 484 24.17 3.22 1.36
C TYR A 484 25.70 3.33 1.23
N PRO A 485 26.46 2.27 1.58
CA PRO A 485 27.91 2.32 1.47
C PRO A 485 28.35 2.47 0.01
N VAL A 486 29.43 3.21 -0.22
CA VAL A 486 29.99 3.40 -1.57
C VAL A 486 30.69 2.12 -2.00
N GLU A 487 30.17 1.49 -3.05
CA GLU A 487 30.75 0.31 -3.67
C GLU A 487 31.63 0.65 -4.86
N GLN A 488 32.70 -0.12 -5.06
CA GLN A 488 33.50 0.00 -6.28
C GLN A 488 32.77 -0.69 -7.43
N LYS A 489 32.66 0.01 -8.57
CA LYS A 489 32.07 -0.55 -9.79
C LYS A 489 32.88 -1.77 -10.24
N SER A 490 32.19 -2.89 -10.41
CA SER A 490 32.76 -4.14 -10.93
C SER A 490 32.19 -4.45 -12.30
N ASP A 491 33.02 -5.05 -13.16
CA ASP A 491 32.61 -5.70 -14.42
C ASP A 491 32.59 -7.24 -14.29
N ILE A 492 32.76 -7.76 -13.07
CA ILE A 492 32.60 -9.17 -12.70
C ILE A 492 31.32 -9.28 -11.86
N PRO A 493 30.37 -10.14 -12.25
CA PRO A 493 29.15 -10.37 -11.46
C PRO A 493 29.45 -10.92 -10.07
N TRP A 494 28.63 -10.54 -9.10
CA TRP A 494 28.69 -11.08 -7.73
C TRP A 494 27.66 -12.21 -7.55
N GLU A 495 28.09 -13.31 -6.94
CA GLU A 495 27.19 -14.36 -6.45
C GLU A 495 26.38 -13.83 -5.28
N VAL A 496 25.06 -13.75 -5.44
CA VAL A 496 24.17 -13.17 -4.44
C VAL A 496 23.78 -14.24 -3.43
N VAL A 497 24.40 -14.19 -2.24
CA VAL A 497 24.02 -15.02 -1.09
C VAL A 497 23.35 -14.13 -0.04
N PRO A 498 22.01 -14.17 0.13
CA PRO A 498 21.28 -13.21 0.97
C PRO A 498 21.81 -13.10 2.42
N SER A 499 22.23 -14.23 3.01
CA SER A 499 22.79 -14.27 4.37
C SER A 499 24.18 -13.61 4.50
N GLU A 500 24.85 -13.35 3.39
CA GLU A 500 26.18 -12.72 3.35
C GLU A 500 26.11 -11.23 2.98
N ILE A 501 24.92 -10.72 2.61
CA ILE A 501 24.73 -9.30 2.29
C ILE A 501 24.76 -8.50 3.60
N ASN A 502 25.85 -7.77 3.81
CA ASN A 502 26.05 -6.93 4.99
C ASN A 502 25.61 -5.49 4.69
N THR A 503 24.38 -5.14 5.08
CA THR A 503 23.85 -3.77 4.93
C THR A 503 23.56 -3.12 6.27
N ALA A 504 23.57 -1.78 6.32
CA ALA A 504 23.22 -1.04 7.52
C ALA A 504 21.71 -1.07 7.85
N SER A 505 20.86 -1.49 6.91
CA SER A 505 19.40 -1.56 7.08
C SER A 505 18.78 -2.52 6.05
N GLU A 506 17.88 -3.40 6.50
CA GLU A 506 17.10 -4.30 5.64
C GLU A 506 16.39 -3.57 4.48
N LEU A 507 16.02 -2.29 4.65
CA LEU A 507 15.43 -1.45 3.59
C LEU A 507 16.35 -1.31 2.36
N THR A 508 17.68 -1.30 2.56
CA THR A 508 18.65 -1.18 1.47
C THR A 508 18.80 -2.47 0.67
N MET A 509 18.30 -3.60 1.19
CA MET A 509 18.38 -4.89 0.51
C MET A 509 17.43 -5.01 -0.69
N PHE A 510 16.58 -4.02 -0.99
CA PHE A 510 15.47 -4.16 -1.93
C PHE A 510 15.31 -2.98 -2.93
N GLU A 511 16.38 -2.31 -3.35
CA GLU A 511 16.32 -1.18 -4.31
C GLU A 511 15.49 0.04 -3.81
N ALA A 512 15.51 0.36 -2.51
CA ALA A 512 14.70 1.43 -1.90
C ALA A 512 14.77 2.80 -2.61
N GLU A 513 15.90 3.13 -3.23
CA GLU A 513 16.05 4.39 -3.95
C GLU A 513 15.14 4.47 -5.18
N ARG A 514 14.98 3.39 -5.95
CA ARG A 514 14.06 3.34 -7.10
C ARG A 514 12.61 3.35 -6.65
N GLN A 515 12.30 2.58 -5.61
CA GLN A 515 10.96 2.48 -5.02
C GLN A 515 10.37 3.82 -4.58
N SER A 516 11.20 4.77 -4.16
CA SER A 516 10.73 6.11 -3.78
C SER A 516 9.93 6.84 -4.88
N SER A 517 10.09 6.42 -6.13
CA SER A 517 9.33 6.91 -7.28
C SER A 517 7.97 6.24 -7.48
N PHE A 518 7.65 5.20 -6.71
CA PHE A 518 6.41 4.41 -6.85
C PHE A 518 5.45 4.64 -5.68
N PHE A 519 5.86 5.41 -4.67
CA PHE A 519 4.98 5.88 -3.60
C PHE A 519 4.13 7.06 -4.09
N THR A 520 2.90 6.76 -4.48
CA THR A 520 1.91 7.73 -4.98
C THR A 520 0.99 8.18 -3.85
N THR A 521 0.19 9.22 -4.09
CA THR A 521 -1.04 9.41 -3.31
C THR A 521 -1.95 8.22 -3.56
N GLY A 522 -2.48 7.62 -2.50
CA GLY A 522 -3.27 6.39 -2.61
C GLY A 522 -4.74 6.64 -2.96
N GLY A 523 -5.48 5.54 -3.08
CA GLY A 523 -6.87 5.49 -3.47
C GLY A 523 -7.88 5.60 -2.34
N LEU A 524 -9.15 5.37 -2.67
CA LEU A 524 -10.26 5.31 -1.71
C LEU A 524 -11.22 4.17 -2.07
N ALA A 525 -11.76 3.56 -1.02
CA ALA A 525 -12.92 2.69 -1.10
C ALA A 525 -14.17 3.56 -1.24
N ALA A 526 -15.12 3.13 -2.06
CA ALA A 526 -16.42 3.77 -2.16
C ALA A 526 -17.51 2.71 -1.99
N VAL A 527 -18.49 2.97 -1.13
CA VAL A 527 -19.51 2.00 -0.73
C VAL A 527 -20.89 2.58 -0.97
N HIS A 528 -21.74 1.84 -1.69
CA HIS A 528 -23.16 2.21 -1.85
C HIS A 528 -23.93 1.75 -0.61
N VAL A 529 -24.52 2.71 0.12
CA VAL A 529 -25.21 2.44 1.38
C VAL A 529 -26.64 2.94 1.34
N SER A 530 -27.56 2.15 1.87
CA SER A 530 -28.94 2.59 2.11
C SER A 530 -29.08 3.44 3.38
N LYS A 531 -28.12 3.33 4.30
CA LYS A 531 -28.07 4.07 5.55
C LYS A 531 -26.64 4.53 5.83
N ARG A 532 -26.50 5.79 6.26
CA ARG A 532 -25.21 6.40 6.61
C ARG A 532 -24.84 6.05 8.05
N ASP A 533 -24.60 4.78 8.29
CA ASP A 533 -24.15 4.25 9.58
C ASP A 533 -23.20 3.06 9.37
N ARG A 534 -22.61 2.59 10.48
CA ARG A 534 -21.68 1.46 10.52
C ARG A 534 -22.24 0.21 9.85
N ASN A 535 -23.49 -0.15 10.15
CA ASN A 535 -24.15 -1.33 9.57
C ASN A 535 -24.41 -1.14 8.08
N GLY A 536 -24.77 0.06 7.64
CA GLY A 536 -24.97 0.37 6.22
C GLY A 536 -23.69 0.21 5.40
N ILE A 537 -22.54 0.64 5.93
CA ILE A 537 -21.23 0.42 5.30
C ILE A 537 -20.91 -1.08 5.28
N TRP A 538 -21.05 -1.77 6.41
CA TRP A 538 -20.75 -3.20 6.53
C TRP A 538 -21.58 -4.05 5.56
N GLU A 539 -22.88 -3.76 5.47
CA GLU A 539 -23.79 -4.39 4.50
C GLU A 539 -23.39 -4.12 3.05
N GLY A 540 -22.89 -2.92 2.76
CA GLY A 540 -22.37 -2.58 1.43
C GLY A 540 -21.15 -3.42 1.06
N PHE A 541 -20.22 -3.62 2.00
CA PHE A 541 -19.10 -4.54 1.83
C PHE A 541 -19.56 -5.99 1.67
N LYS A 542 -20.44 -6.50 2.55
CA LYS A 542 -20.97 -7.88 2.46
C LYS A 542 -21.69 -8.15 1.14
N LYS A 543 -22.35 -7.14 0.55
CA LYS A 543 -22.98 -7.20 -0.78
C LYS A 543 -22.02 -6.96 -1.94
N LYS A 544 -20.76 -6.58 -1.64
CA LYS A 544 -19.74 -6.18 -2.63
C LYS A 544 -20.21 -5.02 -3.50
N GLU A 545 -21.16 -4.21 -3.01
CA GLU A 545 -21.65 -3.00 -3.67
C GLU A 545 -20.69 -1.84 -3.40
N THR A 546 -19.41 -2.15 -3.60
CA THR A 546 -18.25 -1.28 -3.40
C THR A 546 -17.60 -1.00 -4.74
N TYR A 547 -16.77 0.03 -4.80
CA TYR A 547 -15.87 0.26 -5.92
C TYR A 547 -14.62 0.99 -5.44
N ALA A 548 -13.59 0.94 -6.28
CA ALA A 548 -12.31 1.57 -6.00
C ALA A 548 -12.20 2.91 -6.75
N THR A 549 -11.44 3.85 -6.19
CA THR A 549 -10.97 5.05 -6.91
C THR A 549 -9.48 5.22 -6.69
N SER A 550 -8.78 5.79 -7.66
CA SER A 550 -7.33 6.06 -7.56
C SER A 550 -7.00 7.25 -6.64
N GLY A 551 -8.01 7.83 -5.97
CA GLY A 551 -7.87 8.92 -5.01
C GLY A 551 -9.01 9.94 -5.12
N PRO A 552 -9.31 10.46 -6.33
CA PRO A 552 -10.42 11.38 -6.54
C PRO A 552 -11.79 10.72 -6.32
N ARG A 553 -12.74 11.50 -5.83
CA ARG A 553 -14.11 11.03 -5.52
C ARG A 553 -15.01 10.99 -6.75
N ILE A 554 -14.64 10.15 -7.71
CA ILE A 554 -15.45 9.82 -8.90
C ILE A 554 -16.67 9.03 -8.41
N LEU A 555 -17.88 9.40 -8.85
CA LEU A 555 -19.09 8.63 -8.55
C LEU A 555 -19.30 7.57 -9.64
N LEU A 556 -19.58 6.32 -9.26
CA LEU A 556 -19.73 5.22 -10.21
C LEU A 556 -20.91 4.31 -9.86
N TRP A 557 -21.71 3.98 -10.88
CA TRP A 557 -22.77 2.97 -10.88
C TRP A 557 -22.57 2.04 -12.08
N PHE A 558 -22.72 0.75 -11.86
CA PHE A 558 -22.65 -0.27 -12.89
C PHE A 558 -23.67 -1.36 -12.55
N ASP A 559 -24.68 -1.50 -13.41
CA ASP A 559 -25.81 -2.40 -13.14
C ASP A 559 -26.07 -3.31 -14.35
N LEU A 560 -26.36 -4.58 -14.08
CA LEU A 560 -27.01 -5.50 -15.01
C LEU A 560 -28.52 -5.24 -14.98
N ILE A 561 -29.12 -4.95 -16.13
CA ILE A 561 -30.51 -4.44 -16.19
C ILE A 561 -31.55 -5.42 -16.74
N ASN A 562 -31.12 -6.60 -17.22
CA ASN A 562 -32.00 -7.60 -17.83
C ASN A 562 -31.94 -8.98 -17.16
N SER A 563 -31.52 -9.05 -15.88
CA SER A 563 -31.64 -10.29 -15.10
C SER A 563 -33.11 -10.65 -14.84
N GLU A 564 -33.40 -11.92 -14.56
CA GLU A 564 -34.77 -12.38 -14.27
C GLU A 564 -35.33 -11.81 -12.97
N ILE A 565 -34.47 -11.51 -12.01
CA ILE A 565 -34.81 -10.92 -10.70
C ILE A 565 -34.75 -9.39 -10.70
N GLY A 566 -34.53 -8.76 -11.86
CA GLY A 566 -34.55 -7.31 -12.04
C GLY A 566 -33.17 -6.69 -12.24
N ARG A 567 -32.99 -5.47 -11.73
CA ARG A 567 -31.71 -4.75 -11.81
C ARG A 567 -30.77 -5.23 -10.71
N LEU A 568 -29.57 -5.65 -11.08
CA LEU A 568 -28.52 -6.10 -10.17
C LEU A 568 -27.31 -5.16 -10.23
N PRO A 569 -26.87 -4.57 -9.10
CA PRO A 569 -25.73 -3.66 -9.08
C PRO A 569 -24.39 -4.41 -9.12
N MET A 570 -23.30 -3.65 -9.28
CA MET A 570 -21.93 -4.11 -9.10
C MET A 570 -21.76 -4.96 -7.82
N GLY A 571 -20.93 -5.99 -7.87
CA GLY A 571 -20.76 -6.96 -6.80
C GLY A 571 -21.72 -8.16 -6.85
N SER A 572 -22.77 -8.08 -7.69
CA SER A 572 -23.75 -9.16 -7.82
C SER A 572 -23.19 -10.38 -8.56
N LYS A 573 -23.68 -11.56 -8.18
CA LYS A 573 -23.50 -12.83 -8.90
C LYS A 573 -24.86 -13.35 -9.34
N THR A 574 -24.97 -13.83 -10.58
CA THR A 574 -26.23 -14.33 -11.14
C THR A 574 -25.98 -15.35 -12.24
N GLU A 575 -27.04 -16.07 -12.62
CA GLU A 575 -27.03 -17.03 -13.72
C GLU A 575 -27.87 -16.49 -14.89
N MET A 576 -27.37 -16.61 -16.12
CA MET A 576 -28.10 -16.17 -17.31
C MET A 576 -27.79 -17.02 -18.55
N SER A 577 -28.79 -17.21 -19.41
CA SER A 577 -28.63 -17.79 -20.76
C SER A 577 -28.69 -16.76 -21.89
N LYS A 578 -29.21 -15.56 -21.59
CA LYS A 578 -29.37 -14.46 -22.55
C LYS A 578 -28.20 -13.51 -22.46
N ASN A 579 -27.88 -12.87 -23.57
CA ASN A 579 -26.90 -11.80 -23.64
C ASN A 579 -27.15 -10.72 -22.56
N PRO A 580 -26.19 -10.45 -21.67
CA PRO A 580 -26.36 -9.49 -20.59
C PRO A 580 -26.38 -8.07 -21.17
N ILE A 581 -27.21 -7.22 -20.56
CA ILE A 581 -27.33 -5.80 -20.88
C ILE A 581 -27.01 -5.03 -19.62
N PHE A 582 -26.04 -4.12 -19.71
CA PHE A 582 -25.58 -3.31 -18.61
C PHE A 582 -25.91 -1.83 -18.82
N GLU A 583 -25.99 -1.11 -17.71
CA GLU A 583 -26.01 0.34 -17.66
C GLU A 583 -24.88 0.85 -16.77
N VAL A 584 -24.07 1.76 -17.29
CA VAL A 584 -23.02 2.44 -16.54
C VAL A 584 -23.41 3.89 -16.39
N LYS A 585 -23.18 4.45 -15.20
CA LYS A 585 -23.17 5.89 -14.97
C LYS A 585 -21.92 6.26 -14.17
N ALA A 586 -21.19 7.27 -14.63
CA ALA A 586 -20.05 7.82 -13.94
C ALA A 586 -20.16 9.35 -13.87
N VAL A 587 -19.66 9.95 -12.80
CA VAL A 587 -19.61 11.41 -12.63
C VAL A 587 -18.23 11.78 -12.10
N GLY A 588 -17.54 12.68 -12.79
CA GLY A 588 -16.20 13.11 -12.40
C GLY A 588 -16.16 13.78 -11.03
N SER A 589 -14.99 13.68 -10.40
CA SER A 589 -14.67 14.29 -9.12
C SER A 589 -14.68 15.82 -9.21
N PHE A 590 -14.78 16.50 -8.06
CA PHE A 590 -14.72 17.96 -8.03
C PHE A 590 -13.29 18.45 -8.25
N LYS A 591 -13.16 19.51 -9.05
CA LYS A 591 -11.92 20.31 -9.10
C LYS A 591 -11.69 20.93 -7.73
N GLN A 592 -10.47 20.86 -7.23
CA GLN A 592 -10.12 21.32 -5.88
C GLN A 592 -9.70 22.79 -5.89
N LYS A 593 -10.21 23.58 -4.94
CA LYS A 593 -9.71 24.91 -4.60
C LYS A 593 -8.47 24.78 -3.71
N PRO A 594 -7.54 25.75 -3.75
CA PRO A 594 -6.44 25.81 -2.79
C PRO A 594 -6.98 26.03 -1.37
N GLY A 595 -6.17 25.71 -0.37
CA GLY A 595 -6.53 25.93 1.03
C GLY A 595 -7.56 24.95 1.59
N CYS A 596 -8.12 25.33 2.73
CA CYS A 596 -9.20 24.63 3.41
C CYS A 596 -10.51 25.45 3.41
N PRO A 597 -11.69 24.81 3.44
CA PRO A 597 -12.95 25.52 3.67
C PRO A 597 -13.03 26.05 5.11
N ASP A 598 -14.05 26.85 5.42
CA ASP A 598 -14.30 27.26 6.81
C ASP A 598 -14.79 26.07 7.65
N LEU A 599 -13.91 25.57 8.51
CA LEU A 599 -14.17 24.40 9.35
C LEU A 599 -14.94 24.74 10.63
N GLY A 600 -15.32 26.01 10.87
CA GLY A 600 -16.07 26.40 12.07
C GLY A 600 -15.31 26.16 13.38
N LEU A 601 -13.98 26.16 13.32
CA LEU A 601 -13.08 25.88 14.44
C LEU A 601 -12.67 27.17 15.17
N SER A 602 -12.36 27.09 16.47
CA SER A 602 -11.69 28.19 17.17
C SER A 602 -10.29 28.42 16.61
N LYS A 603 -9.67 29.58 16.91
CA LYS A 603 -8.34 29.92 16.38
C LYS A 603 -7.29 28.84 16.67
N SER A 604 -7.22 28.34 17.90
CA SER A 604 -6.23 27.31 18.30
C SER A 604 -6.52 25.94 17.68
N GLU A 605 -7.79 25.57 17.55
CA GLU A 605 -8.19 24.33 16.88
C GLU A 605 -7.85 24.40 15.38
N ASN A 606 -8.12 25.55 14.76
CA ASN A 606 -7.79 25.80 13.36
C ASN A 606 -6.28 25.76 13.12
N GLU A 607 -5.46 26.36 13.98
CA GLU A 607 -4.00 26.27 13.89
C GLU A 607 -3.49 24.81 13.95
N LYS A 608 -4.08 23.97 14.81
CA LYS A 608 -3.77 22.53 14.89
C LYS A 608 -4.13 21.82 13.57
N ILE A 609 -5.35 22.01 13.07
CA ILE A 609 -5.83 21.36 11.85
C ILE A 609 -5.06 21.85 10.61
N MET A 610 -4.80 23.15 10.49
CA MET A 610 -4.00 23.67 9.38
C MET A 610 -2.57 23.11 9.37
N LYS A 611 -1.95 22.89 10.54
CA LYS A 611 -0.66 22.20 10.61
C LYS A 611 -0.76 20.73 10.17
N LEU A 612 -1.81 20.03 10.59
CA LEU A 612 -2.06 18.63 10.24
C LEU A 612 -2.31 18.45 8.73
N CYS A 613 -3.13 19.31 8.14
CA CYS A 613 -3.50 19.28 6.72
C CYS A 613 -2.52 20.02 5.81
N LYS A 614 -1.40 20.57 6.32
CA LYS A 614 -0.48 21.43 5.55
C LYS A 614 -1.15 22.62 4.87
N ASN A 615 -2.17 23.19 5.52
CA ASN A 615 -3.04 24.24 5.00
C ASN A 615 -3.85 23.84 3.76
N GLU A 616 -3.93 22.56 3.42
CA GLU A 616 -4.61 22.08 2.22
C GLU A 616 -5.56 20.95 2.58
N CYS A 617 -6.86 21.20 2.46
CA CYS A 617 -7.89 20.22 2.77
C CYS A 617 -8.65 19.85 1.50
N PHE A 618 -9.49 18.81 1.56
CA PHE A 618 -10.52 18.56 0.56
C PHE A 618 -11.44 19.78 0.49
N ASN A 619 -11.31 20.55 -0.60
CA ASN A 619 -11.94 21.84 -0.77
C ASN A 619 -12.57 21.90 -2.17
N PRO A 620 -13.71 21.21 -2.37
CA PRO A 620 -14.32 21.08 -3.68
C PRO A 620 -14.79 22.44 -4.21
N SER A 621 -14.58 22.67 -5.50
CA SER A 621 -15.24 23.74 -6.26
C SER A 621 -16.64 23.32 -6.68
N GLU A 622 -17.35 24.21 -7.39
CA GLU A 622 -18.63 23.87 -8.01
C GLU A 622 -18.44 23.06 -9.32
N ASP A 623 -17.23 23.06 -9.88
CA ASP A 623 -16.91 22.44 -11.15
C ASP A 623 -16.44 20.99 -10.94
N ARG A 624 -16.96 20.09 -11.76
CA ARG A 624 -16.50 18.71 -11.85
C ARG A 624 -15.51 18.55 -13.00
N ARG A 625 -14.63 17.57 -12.86
CA ARG A 625 -13.83 17.04 -13.96
C ARG A 625 -14.72 16.22 -14.89
N GLU A 626 -14.33 16.12 -16.15
CA GLU A 626 -15.04 15.31 -17.13
C GLU A 626 -14.62 13.84 -17.02
N ILE A 627 -15.55 12.92 -17.21
CA ILE A 627 -15.22 11.53 -17.55
C ILE A 627 -14.95 11.51 -19.06
N THR A 628 -13.74 11.16 -19.48
CA THR A 628 -13.32 11.16 -20.89
C THR A 628 -13.80 9.89 -21.59
N ARG A 629 -13.66 8.74 -20.93
CA ARG A 629 -14.08 7.44 -21.45
C ARG A 629 -14.45 6.48 -20.33
N ILE A 630 -15.19 5.44 -20.71
CA ILE A 630 -15.43 4.26 -19.86
C ILE A 630 -14.88 3.04 -20.59
N GLU A 631 -13.99 2.32 -19.91
CA GLU A 631 -13.40 1.07 -20.37
C GLU A 631 -14.18 -0.09 -19.75
N ILE A 632 -14.58 -1.07 -20.55
CA ILE A 632 -15.26 -2.29 -20.11
C ILE A 632 -14.26 -3.42 -20.20
N ILE A 633 -14.09 -4.13 -19.10
CA ILE A 633 -13.25 -5.32 -19.00
C ILE A 633 -14.16 -6.54 -18.99
N LYS A 634 -13.81 -7.56 -19.78
CA LYS A 634 -14.45 -8.88 -19.78
C LYS A 634 -13.39 -9.91 -19.41
N ILE A 635 -13.67 -10.73 -18.40
CA ILE A 635 -12.87 -11.90 -18.04
C ILE A 635 -13.75 -13.13 -18.20
N THR A 636 -13.26 -14.17 -18.86
CA THR A 636 -13.94 -15.47 -18.96
C THR A 636 -13.18 -16.48 -18.09
N PRO A 637 -13.63 -16.78 -16.86
CA PRO A 637 -12.89 -17.66 -15.97
C PRO A 637 -12.57 -19.04 -16.58
N GLN A 638 -11.56 -19.71 -16.02
CA GLN A 638 -11.12 -21.03 -16.48
C GLN A 638 -12.26 -22.08 -16.39
N ASN A 639 -12.37 -22.93 -17.40
CA ASN A 639 -13.35 -24.03 -17.45
C ASN A 639 -12.75 -25.37 -17.00
N TYR A 640 -11.43 -25.45 -16.86
CA TYR A 640 -10.71 -26.60 -16.35
C TYR A 640 -9.36 -26.17 -15.76
N ASN A 641 -8.77 -27.01 -14.90
CA ASN A 641 -7.45 -26.76 -14.34
C ASN A 641 -6.42 -26.60 -15.47
N ASP A 642 -5.54 -25.61 -15.36
CA ASP A 642 -4.45 -25.34 -16.31
C ASP A 642 -4.88 -24.80 -17.69
N GLU A 643 -6.12 -24.34 -17.87
CA GLU A 643 -6.49 -23.54 -19.06
C GLU A 643 -5.66 -22.24 -19.09
N PRO A 644 -4.93 -21.93 -20.19
CA PRO A 644 -4.11 -20.72 -20.26
C PRO A 644 -4.93 -19.44 -20.03
N VAL A 645 -4.43 -18.55 -19.17
CA VAL A 645 -5.18 -17.35 -18.74
C VAL A 645 -5.11 -16.19 -19.73
N ASN A 646 -4.08 -16.12 -20.58
CA ASN A 646 -3.81 -14.95 -21.44
C ASN A 646 -5.02 -14.53 -22.29
N ASP A 647 -5.69 -15.49 -22.94
CA ASP A 647 -6.82 -15.21 -23.82
C ASP A 647 -8.16 -15.06 -23.06
N LEU A 648 -8.16 -15.31 -21.76
CA LEU A 648 -9.34 -15.22 -20.89
C LEU A 648 -9.57 -13.81 -20.36
N ILE A 649 -8.55 -12.95 -20.36
CA ILE A 649 -8.61 -11.58 -19.85
C ILE A 649 -8.63 -10.61 -21.02
N LYS A 650 -9.76 -9.92 -21.21
CA LYS A 650 -9.93 -8.91 -22.27
C LYS A 650 -9.86 -7.51 -21.65
N ASP A 651 -8.63 -7.01 -21.52
CA ASP A 651 -8.30 -5.67 -21.01
C ASP A 651 -7.68 -4.81 -22.13
N VAL A 652 -8.40 -3.90 -22.79
CA VAL A 652 -9.81 -3.46 -22.63
C VAL A 652 -10.71 -4.15 -23.67
N TRP A 653 -11.85 -4.72 -23.27
CA TRP A 653 -12.77 -5.38 -24.20
C TRP A 653 -13.59 -4.40 -25.04
N LYS A 654 -14.06 -3.30 -24.43
CA LYS A 654 -14.82 -2.27 -25.13
C LYS A 654 -14.56 -0.90 -24.51
N ILE A 655 -14.56 0.13 -25.35
CA ILE A 655 -14.41 1.53 -24.93
C ILE A 655 -15.66 2.31 -25.31
N HIS A 656 -16.12 3.17 -24.41
CA HIS A 656 -17.13 4.19 -24.68
C HIS A 656 -16.55 5.58 -24.45
N GLU A 657 -16.42 6.35 -25.53
CA GLU A 657 -16.03 7.76 -25.46
C GLU A 657 -17.18 8.62 -24.93
N CYS A 658 -16.93 9.34 -23.84
CA CYS A 658 -17.90 10.17 -23.17
C CYS A 658 -17.92 11.59 -23.77
N LYS A 659 -19.12 12.17 -23.92
CA LYS A 659 -19.25 13.55 -24.41
C LYS A 659 -19.15 14.54 -23.24
N PRO A 660 -18.33 15.60 -23.37
CA PRO A 660 -18.25 16.64 -22.34
C PRO A 660 -19.61 17.23 -22.03
N ASN A 661 -19.88 17.50 -20.76
CA ASN A 661 -21.09 18.18 -20.34
C ASN A 661 -20.89 18.91 -19.01
N SER A 662 -21.71 19.95 -18.77
CA SER A 662 -21.58 20.80 -17.59
C SER A 662 -21.76 20.09 -16.24
N GLN A 663 -22.14 18.82 -16.22
CA GLN A 663 -22.32 18.01 -15.01
C GLN A 663 -21.19 16.98 -14.80
N GLY A 664 -20.25 16.86 -15.74
CA GLY A 664 -19.20 15.83 -15.71
C GLY A 664 -19.75 14.39 -15.73
N GLU A 665 -20.98 14.20 -16.22
CA GLU A 665 -21.72 12.94 -16.12
C GLU A 665 -21.64 12.13 -17.43
N CYS A 666 -21.24 10.87 -17.37
CA CYS A 666 -21.29 9.95 -18.50
C CYS A 666 -22.23 8.77 -18.20
N ARG A 667 -23.19 8.50 -19.09
CA ARG A 667 -24.14 7.39 -18.94
C ARG A 667 -24.38 6.70 -20.27
N PHE A 668 -24.25 5.38 -20.28
CA PHE A 668 -24.52 4.58 -21.48
C PHE A 668 -24.95 3.16 -21.12
N ARG A 669 -25.44 2.44 -22.14
CA ARG A 669 -25.77 1.02 -22.05
C ARG A 669 -24.95 0.23 -23.05
N PHE A 670 -24.59 -0.98 -22.69
CA PHE A 670 -23.96 -1.93 -23.60
C PHE A 670 -24.48 -3.34 -23.34
N SER A 671 -24.24 -4.23 -24.29
CA SER A 671 -24.48 -5.66 -24.15
C SER A 671 -23.25 -6.42 -24.60
N ASP A 672 -23.08 -7.64 -24.10
CA ASP A 672 -22.23 -8.64 -24.73
C ASP A 672 -23.07 -9.49 -25.69
N PRO A 673 -22.98 -9.25 -27.02
CA PRO A 673 -23.79 -9.98 -27.99
C PRO A 673 -23.31 -11.42 -28.21
N ASP A 674 -22.08 -11.74 -27.81
CA ASP A 674 -21.46 -13.04 -28.02
C ASP A 674 -21.58 -13.94 -26.79
N TYR A 675 -21.94 -13.42 -25.62
CA TYR A 675 -22.06 -14.18 -24.37
C TYR A 675 -22.80 -15.52 -24.52
N SER A 676 -24.05 -15.51 -25.02
CA SER A 676 -24.84 -16.75 -25.15
C SER A 676 -24.27 -17.71 -26.21
N LYS A 677 -23.49 -17.20 -27.15
CA LYS A 677 -22.86 -17.98 -28.22
C LYS A 677 -21.53 -18.58 -27.74
N ASP A 678 -20.77 -17.82 -26.96
CA ASP A 678 -19.53 -18.24 -26.34
C ASP A 678 -19.78 -19.39 -25.35
N GLY A 679 -20.93 -19.36 -24.65
CA GLY A 679 -21.34 -20.42 -23.73
C GLY A 679 -20.39 -20.57 -22.55
N ARG A 680 -19.84 -19.45 -22.06
CA ARG A 680 -18.88 -19.40 -20.95
C ARG A 680 -19.32 -18.41 -19.90
N ASP A 681 -19.04 -18.75 -18.64
CA ASP A 681 -19.13 -17.81 -17.54
C ASP A 681 -18.29 -16.56 -17.84
N SER A 682 -18.79 -15.41 -17.43
CA SER A 682 -18.16 -14.13 -17.73
C SER A 682 -18.27 -13.17 -16.55
N VAL A 683 -17.18 -12.48 -16.29
CA VAL A 683 -17.05 -11.44 -15.28
C VAL A 683 -16.86 -10.11 -15.99
N TYR A 684 -17.66 -9.12 -15.62
CA TYR A 684 -17.59 -7.78 -16.19
C TYR A 684 -17.36 -6.75 -15.10
N TYR A 685 -16.47 -5.80 -15.35
CA TYR A 685 -16.37 -4.58 -14.57
C TYR A 685 -15.97 -3.43 -15.49
N VAL A 686 -16.05 -2.20 -14.97
CA VAL A 686 -15.76 -1.00 -15.76
C VAL A 686 -14.74 -0.11 -15.05
N ARG A 687 -13.91 0.57 -15.85
CA ARG A 687 -13.11 1.72 -15.41
C ARG A 687 -13.74 3.00 -15.93
N ALA A 688 -14.06 3.94 -15.05
CA ALA A 688 -14.40 5.31 -15.44
C ALA A 688 -13.13 6.15 -15.43
N ILE A 689 -12.72 6.66 -16.59
CA ILE A 689 -11.48 7.42 -16.75
C ILE A 689 -11.80 8.91 -16.78
N GLU A 690 -11.18 9.66 -15.88
CA GLU A 690 -11.33 11.10 -15.74
C GLU A 690 -10.32 11.87 -16.63
N GLU A 691 -10.62 13.14 -16.95
CA GLU A 691 -9.64 14.03 -17.59
C GLU A 691 -8.33 14.09 -16.80
N PRO A 692 -7.15 14.14 -17.47
CA PRO A 692 -5.86 14.12 -16.80
C PRO A 692 -5.73 15.16 -15.68
N SER A 693 -5.13 14.74 -14.57
CA SER A 693 -4.83 15.62 -13.43
C SER A 693 -3.44 15.34 -12.87
N LEU A 694 -2.89 16.29 -12.11
CA LEU A 694 -1.59 16.08 -11.48
C LEU A 694 -1.70 15.02 -10.38
N ARG A 695 -0.78 14.04 -10.40
CA ARG A 695 -0.54 13.04 -9.36
C ARG A 695 0.93 13.06 -8.95
N ILE A 696 1.20 12.96 -7.65
CA ILE A 696 2.56 12.71 -7.13
C ILE A 696 3.04 11.36 -7.63
N ASN A 697 4.23 11.31 -8.23
CA ASN A 697 4.80 10.09 -8.78
C ASN A 697 3.94 9.43 -9.88
N GLY A 698 3.07 10.17 -10.56
CA GLY A 698 2.22 9.63 -11.62
C GLY A 698 2.95 9.08 -12.86
N GLY A 699 4.25 9.36 -13.00
CA GLY A 699 5.13 8.81 -14.05
C GLY A 699 6.21 7.86 -13.53
N ASN A 700 6.12 7.42 -12.28
CA ASN A 700 7.12 6.58 -11.62
C ASN A 700 8.56 7.10 -11.83
N LEU A 701 9.41 6.32 -12.53
CA LEU A 701 10.82 6.63 -12.80
C LEU A 701 11.04 7.77 -13.80
N ARG A 702 9.96 8.31 -14.41
CA ARG A 702 9.98 9.44 -15.37
C ARG A 702 11.06 9.27 -16.43
N CYS A 703 10.95 8.20 -17.21
CA CYS A 703 11.97 7.92 -18.20
C CYS A 703 11.87 8.84 -19.42
N ASP A 704 13.04 9.29 -19.89
CA ASP A 704 13.24 9.85 -21.22
C ASP A 704 13.33 8.69 -22.24
N TYR A 705 12.27 8.54 -23.03
CA TYR A 705 12.17 7.51 -24.06
C TYR A 705 12.72 8.01 -25.41
N ASP A 706 13.36 7.12 -26.17
CA ASP A 706 13.73 7.38 -27.56
C ASP A 706 12.53 7.19 -28.53
N GLU A 707 12.76 7.40 -29.82
CA GLU A 707 11.74 7.26 -30.88
C GLU A 707 11.12 5.85 -30.97
N ASN A 708 11.77 4.83 -30.39
CA ASN A 708 11.31 3.44 -30.36
C ASN A 708 10.68 3.06 -29.01
N GLY A 709 10.46 4.02 -28.11
CA GLY A 709 9.91 3.73 -26.77
C GLY A 709 10.89 3.04 -25.82
N ILE A 710 12.20 3.10 -26.11
CA ILE A 710 13.23 2.54 -25.23
C ILE A 710 13.68 3.60 -24.23
N CYS A 711 13.63 3.25 -22.95
CA CYS A 711 14.10 4.11 -21.87
C CYS A 711 15.62 4.34 -21.98
N LYS A 712 16.06 5.61 -22.02
CA LYS A 712 17.49 5.96 -22.07
C LYS A 712 18.02 6.59 -20.80
N LYS A 713 17.14 7.21 -20.02
CA LYS A 713 17.51 7.90 -18.79
C LYS A 713 16.29 8.04 -17.90
N VAL A 714 16.44 7.71 -16.62
CA VAL A 714 15.41 7.92 -15.61
C VAL A 714 15.64 9.20 -14.83
N ASN A 715 14.55 9.84 -14.41
CA ASN A 715 14.56 10.96 -13.48
C ASN A 715 13.88 10.51 -12.18
N ILE A 716 14.64 9.84 -11.32
CA ILE A 716 14.15 9.21 -10.09
C ILE A 716 13.68 10.27 -9.10
N CYS A 717 12.53 10.02 -8.46
CA CYS A 717 12.00 10.84 -7.39
C CYS A 717 12.48 10.39 -6.00
N HIS A 718 13.74 10.66 -5.67
CA HIS A 718 14.26 10.29 -4.35
C HIS A 718 13.42 10.90 -3.21
N GLY A 719 13.09 10.11 -2.18
CA GLY A 719 12.47 10.62 -0.95
C GLY A 719 13.46 11.23 0.05
N GLY A 720 14.76 11.13 -0.25
CA GLY A 720 15.87 11.77 0.48
C GLY A 720 16.23 13.16 -0.02
N PHE A 721 17.38 13.67 0.45
CA PHE A 721 17.91 14.99 0.13
C PHE A 721 18.25 15.23 -1.36
N GLN A 722 18.36 14.15 -2.16
CA GLN A 722 18.73 14.23 -3.58
C GLN A 722 17.65 14.93 -4.43
N THR A 723 16.38 14.79 -4.05
CA THR A 723 15.28 15.53 -4.66
C THR A 723 14.89 16.68 -3.73
N ASN A 724 14.67 17.87 -4.28
CA ASN A 724 14.22 19.01 -3.47
C ASN A 724 12.91 18.64 -2.74
N ARG A 725 12.82 18.98 -1.45
CA ARG A 725 11.63 18.75 -0.61
C ARG A 725 10.35 19.36 -1.21
N ASP A 726 10.48 20.52 -1.87
CA ASP A 726 9.34 21.22 -2.48
C ASP A 726 8.95 20.63 -3.84
N ASP A 727 9.75 19.71 -4.39
CA ASP A 727 9.41 18.96 -5.61
C ASP A 727 8.53 17.76 -5.28
N ASN A 728 7.25 17.90 -5.63
CA ASN A 728 6.23 16.87 -5.47
C ASN A 728 6.30 15.79 -6.57
N CYS A 729 7.22 15.88 -7.53
CA CYS A 729 7.40 14.88 -8.58
C CYS A 729 6.10 14.59 -9.35
N THR A 730 5.31 15.64 -9.60
CA THR A 730 3.98 15.46 -10.17
C THR A 730 4.02 15.28 -11.67
N MET A 731 3.18 14.38 -12.18
CA MET A 731 2.90 14.25 -13.61
C MET A 731 1.39 14.16 -13.85
N LEU A 732 0.96 14.46 -15.07
CA LEU A 732 -0.42 14.23 -15.49
C LEU A 732 -0.70 12.73 -15.49
N SER A 733 -1.81 12.34 -14.87
CA SER A 733 -2.30 10.97 -14.77
C SER A 733 -3.80 10.97 -15.03
N GLU A 734 -4.28 9.95 -15.75
CA GLU A 734 -5.71 9.71 -15.99
C GLU A 734 -6.32 8.95 -14.83
N GLU A 735 -6.72 9.70 -13.80
CA GLU A 735 -7.39 9.18 -12.61
C GLU A 735 -8.63 8.35 -12.99
N ARG A 736 -8.90 7.31 -12.21
CA ARG A 736 -9.95 6.35 -12.55
C ARG A 736 -10.64 5.74 -11.34
N ALA A 737 -11.83 5.23 -11.60
CA ALA A 737 -12.60 4.40 -10.67
C ALA A 737 -12.90 3.04 -11.29
N TRP A 738 -12.82 1.97 -10.49
CA TRP A 738 -13.11 0.59 -10.91
C TRP A 738 -14.34 0.08 -10.17
N SER A 739 -15.42 -0.26 -10.91
CA SER A 739 -16.59 -0.89 -10.29
C SER A 739 -16.22 -2.26 -9.73
N SER A 740 -16.89 -2.72 -8.66
CA SER A 740 -16.87 -4.16 -8.37
C SER A 740 -17.38 -4.96 -9.57
N PRO A 741 -16.90 -6.20 -9.77
CA PRO A 741 -17.36 -7.02 -10.88
C PRO A 741 -18.80 -7.51 -10.71
N ILE A 742 -19.47 -7.73 -11.84
CA ILE A 742 -20.70 -8.53 -11.93
C ILE A 742 -20.30 -9.89 -12.51
N TYR A 743 -20.63 -10.95 -11.76
CA TYR A 743 -20.33 -12.33 -12.10
C TYR A 743 -21.56 -12.97 -12.74
N ILE A 744 -21.44 -13.47 -13.97
CA ILE A 744 -22.55 -14.08 -14.71
C ILE A 744 -22.17 -15.50 -15.14
N ASP A 745 -22.76 -16.46 -14.44
CA ASP A 745 -22.60 -17.88 -14.73
C ASP A 745 -23.57 -18.28 -15.86
N GLN A 746 -23.05 -19.01 -16.85
CA GLN A 746 -23.79 -19.43 -18.02
C GLN A 746 -24.71 -20.61 -17.67
N PHE A 747 -25.98 -20.48 -18.02
CA PHE A 747 -26.99 -21.54 -17.87
C PHE A 747 -27.01 -22.51 -19.06
#